data_AF-A0A0C2F8Y6-F1
#
_entry.id   AF-A0A0C2F8Y6-F1
#
_cell.length_a   1.000
_cell.length_b   1.000
_cell.length_c   1.000
_cell.angle_alpha   90.00
_cell.angle_beta   90.00
_cell.angle_gamma   90.00
#
_symmetry.space_group_name_H-M   'P 1'
#
loop_
_entity.id
_entity.type
_entity.pdbx_description
1 polymer ?
#
loop_
_entity_poly.entity_id
_entity_poly.type
_entity_poly.pdbx_seq_one_letter_code
_entity_poly.pdbx_strand_id
1 'polypeptide(L)'
;MVADIGPNADPTDVVDGLVGAIKTIAADPNYNLLANIFSEVLHLRAKNAELVSTNRNVFEQYWDFRRELEDGQARLEAAKSLVEADLAGKAQELTLMTEARDKLDTTLQTTAAELADTTGAKDQLEADLATANTELDSLKTFKASLENELSQVTAKLEEQKHLSDVAAQENAALQVSLAQRETELEKTKSDLGATNSSLQELTKERDSLKESLCHTEADLVGKTARLAALDSYRVVLRNQPEDVYVTILDTIWTRLFHLVEEHFRQDLEDKVLSDPSCWKNLRTAEALKGPTQVPLPQSNSPVAKAMRIAAVLSILSRTLHKHIFRPVYLIDDDAELTRVLHGVEFQSPEREEHIRATLLATLPDVQRHSAKARVQHVVREVSWVVQHLLGALPYDAFCSGLGSACALACTEWQKIQTARMKIEPYFGPPYDEFDWQALPLPEFEGRTGSPQTGSGASSARGGSPAQAEDTPVVTIESDEAAAVELDGTAVGADADTTTEGNAPAGEGAPPTAEDKAEGEPAEGNTDAGDNADADAAADDTAVANSSDNDTAIADDEDDDDDEMDPSDILLVVWPSMAVVENGDHQPITQGLVVTKAQAALAFQEVYAARNTGNGAGLNSKRARTMSIPSSMPKPTVANSRDALSAGNSPLPKKAFLAVASGGEEAVSSAG
;
A
#
# COMPACT_ATOMS: atom_id res chain seq x y z
N MET A 1 103.91 204.79 27.85
CA MET A 1 103.87 205.80 28.93
C MET A 1 105.18 205.65 29.74
N VAL A 2 106.00 206.66 30.07
CA VAL A 2 105.81 207.93 30.83
C VAL A 2 105.71 207.65 32.35
N ALA A 3 106.42 208.32 33.29
CA ALA A 3 107.09 209.64 33.27
C ALA A 3 108.63 209.67 33.49
N ASP A 4 109.18 210.50 34.40
CA ASP A 4 110.42 211.31 34.19
C ASP A 4 111.18 211.80 35.49
N ILE A 5 112.46 212.28 35.38
CA ILE A 5 113.37 212.99 36.38
C ILE A 5 114.01 212.14 37.54
N GLY A 6 115.17 212.40 38.23
CA GLY A 6 116.09 213.58 38.44
C GLY A 6 117.52 213.29 39.06
N PRO A 7 118.28 214.26 39.69
CA PRO A 7 119.79 214.26 39.72
C PRO A 7 120.65 214.44 41.04
N ASN A 8 121.98 214.11 40.94
CA ASN A 8 123.24 214.52 41.68
C ASN A 8 123.64 214.03 43.12
N ALA A 9 124.88 213.46 43.31
CA ALA A 9 125.80 213.52 44.52
C ALA A 9 127.12 212.67 44.38
N ASP A 10 128.08 212.73 45.36
CA ASP A 10 129.45 212.09 45.35
C ASP A 10 129.89 211.36 46.69
N PRO A 11 131.07 211.54 47.35
CA PRO A 11 132.15 210.53 47.44
C PRO A 11 132.35 209.71 48.76
N THR A 12 132.95 208.53 48.58
CA THR A 12 133.99 207.84 49.41
C THR A 12 133.89 207.70 50.95
N ASP A 13 134.03 208.78 51.71
CA ASP A 13 135.19 208.95 52.63
C ASP A 13 135.53 207.91 53.72
N VAL A 14 134.57 207.28 54.42
CA VAL A 14 134.73 206.93 55.87
C VAL A 14 135.43 205.58 56.17
N VAL A 15 136.46 205.20 55.41
CA VAL A 15 137.31 204.02 55.68
C VAL A 15 138.22 204.23 56.90
N ASP A 16 138.87 205.39 56.98
CA ASP A 16 140.07 205.56 57.80
C ASP A 16 139.83 205.75 59.32
N GLY A 17 138.57 205.93 59.74
CA GLY A 17 138.26 206.34 61.12
C GLY A 17 138.54 205.28 62.20
N LEU A 18 138.30 203.99 61.93
CA LEU A 18 138.14 202.99 63.00
C LEU A 18 139.38 202.12 63.28
N VAL A 19 140.38 202.13 62.38
CA VAL A 19 141.58 201.26 62.48
C VAL A 19 142.46 201.60 63.69
N GLY A 20 142.44 202.85 64.17
CA GLY A 20 143.34 203.31 65.23
C GLY A 20 143.08 202.77 66.64
N ALA A 21 141.80 202.61 67.03
CA ALA A 21 141.43 202.47 68.44
C ALA A 21 141.82 201.13 69.09
N ILE A 22 141.93 200.06 68.31
CA ILE A 22 142.05 198.68 68.82
C ILE A 22 143.45 198.38 69.38
N LYS A 23 144.48 199.05 68.87
CA LYS A 23 145.90 198.71 69.14
C LYS A 23 146.34 198.94 70.59
N THR A 24 145.64 199.79 71.33
CA THR A 24 145.98 200.19 72.72
C THR A 24 145.49 199.19 73.77
N ILE A 25 144.46 198.40 73.46
CA ILE A 25 143.75 197.54 74.44
C ILE A 25 144.57 196.29 74.81
N ALA A 26 145.54 195.89 73.98
CA ALA A 26 146.29 194.64 74.10
C ALA A 26 147.31 194.57 75.26
N ALA A 27 147.51 195.65 76.04
CA ALA A 27 148.59 195.75 77.03
C ALA A 27 148.15 195.67 78.50
N ASP A 28 146.84 195.62 78.78
CA ASP A 28 146.32 195.66 80.16
C ASP A 28 146.44 194.30 80.86
N PRO A 29 147.02 194.20 82.08
CA PRO A 29 147.05 192.95 82.85
C PRO A 29 145.66 192.31 83.08
N ASN A 30 144.57 193.08 83.07
CA ASN A 30 143.20 192.57 83.15
C ASN A 30 142.84 191.56 82.05
N TYR A 31 143.45 191.66 80.85
CA TYR A 31 143.12 190.76 79.74
C TYR A 31 143.53 189.29 79.97
N ASN A 32 144.56 189.04 80.78
CA ASN A 32 145.00 187.68 81.10
C ASN A 32 143.99 186.91 81.96
N LEU A 33 143.15 187.60 82.73
CA LEU A 33 142.11 186.94 83.53
C LEU A 33 141.00 186.36 82.63
N LEU A 34 140.64 187.08 81.57
CA LEU A 34 139.61 186.65 80.61
C LEU A 34 140.04 185.40 79.82
N ALA A 35 141.34 185.28 79.51
CA ALA A 35 141.90 184.11 78.82
C ALA A 35 141.74 182.80 79.61
N ASN A 36 141.86 182.85 80.94
CA ASN A 36 141.64 181.67 81.78
C ASN A 36 140.17 181.23 81.79
N ILE A 37 139.22 182.16 81.92
CA ILE A 37 137.78 181.84 81.91
C ILE A 37 137.35 181.23 80.56
N PHE A 38 137.89 181.73 79.44
CA PHE A 38 137.63 181.16 78.11
C PHE A 38 138.12 179.72 77.95
N SER A 39 139.18 179.33 78.67
CA SER A 39 139.77 177.98 78.57
C SER A 39 138.86 176.90 79.16
N GLU A 40 138.10 177.22 80.22
CA GLU A 40 137.20 176.25 80.88
C GLU A 40 135.88 176.05 80.10
N VAL A 41 135.36 177.11 79.47
CA VAL A 41 134.20 177.03 78.57
C VAL A 41 134.47 176.08 77.39
N LEU A 42 135.70 176.03 76.88
CA LEU A 42 136.11 175.09 75.84
C LEU A 42 136.07 173.62 76.31
N HIS A 43 136.39 173.35 77.58
CA HIS A 43 136.41 171.97 78.10
C HIS A 43 134.99 171.39 78.26
N LEU A 44 134.04 172.18 78.78
CA LEU A 44 132.62 171.79 78.84
C LEU A 44 132.02 171.55 77.45
N ARG A 45 132.45 172.35 76.46
CA ARG A 45 132.00 172.21 75.06
C ARG A 45 132.41 170.88 74.42
N ALA A 46 133.60 170.37 74.75
CA ALA A 46 134.06 169.07 74.26
C ALA A 46 133.22 167.92 74.83
N LYS A 47 132.97 167.91 76.14
CA LYS A 47 132.29 166.80 76.82
C LYS A 47 130.80 166.66 76.46
N ASN A 48 130.13 167.77 76.13
CA ASN A 48 128.73 167.74 75.72
C ASN A 48 128.54 167.19 74.29
N ALA A 49 129.54 167.30 73.41
CA ALA A 49 129.46 166.77 72.05
C ALA A 49 129.46 165.22 72.01
N GLU A 50 130.16 164.58 72.94
CA GLU A 50 130.26 163.11 73.06
C GLU A 50 128.93 162.44 73.48
N LEU A 51 128.12 163.14 74.28
CA LEU A 51 126.77 162.73 74.67
C LEU A 51 125.74 162.85 73.53
N VAL A 52 126.00 163.70 72.53
CA VAL A 52 125.12 163.87 71.35
C VAL A 52 125.34 162.75 70.32
N SER A 53 126.59 162.31 70.10
CA SER A 53 126.87 161.23 69.15
C SER A 53 126.38 159.87 69.65
N THR A 54 126.50 159.59 70.95
CA THR A 54 126.07 158.33 71.57
C THR A 54 124.54 158.15 71.58
N ASN A 55 123.78 159.20 71.90
CA ASN A 55 122.31 159.17 71.82
C ASN A 55 121.80 158.88 70.39
N ARG A 56 122.47 159.43 69.36
CA ARG A 56 122.04 159.27 67.96
C ARG A 56 122.04 157.81 67.49
N ASN A 57 123.05 157.03 67.87
CA ASN A 57 123.20 155.62 67.46
C ASN A 57 122.02 154.75 67.96
N VAL A 58 121.51 155.01 69.17
CA VAL A 58 120.37 154.27 69.74
C VAL A 58 119.08 154.51 68.96
N PHE A 59 118.86 155.74 68.46
CA PHE A 59 117.67 156.06 67.65
C PHE A 59 117.69 155.43 66.26
N GLU A 60 118.87 155.29 65.64
CA GLU A 60 119.00 154.65 64.32
C GLU A 60 118.67 153.14 64.41
N GLN A 61 119.11 152.44 65.47
CA GLN A 61 118.72 151.04 65.71
C GLN A 61 117.21 150.85 65.97
N TYR A 62 116.57 151.82 66.65
CA TYR A 62 115.12 151.78 66.89
C TYR A 62 114.30 152.01 65.61
N TRP A 63 114.86 152.70 64.62
CA TRP A 63 114.23 152.93 63.32
C TRP A 63 114.17 151.66 62.46
N ASP A 64 115.26 150.89 62.40
CA ASP A 64 115.32 149.69 61.54
C ASP A 64 114.45 148.55 62.09
N PHE A 65 114.45 148.30 63.41
CA PHE A 65 113.57 147.28 64.02
C PHE A 65 112.08 147.60 63.83
N ARG A 66 111.71 148.89 63.83
CA ARG A 66 110.33 149.31 63.53
C ARG A 66 109.96 149.04 62.07
N ARG A 67 110.88 149.25 61.12
CA ARG A 67 110.65 149.01 59.69
C ARG A 67 110.36 147.53 59.41
N GLU A 68 111.08 146.60 60.03
CA GLU A 68 110.82 145.16 59.84
C GLU A 68 109.44 144.73 60.37
N LEU A 69 108.97 145.30 61.47
CA LEU A 69 107.64 145.03 62.02
C LEU A 69 106.51 145.52 61.10
N GLU A 70 106.62 146.73 60.58
CA GLU A 70 105.62 147.33 59.69
C GLU A 70 105.58 146.60 58.33
N ASP A 71 106.74 146.17 57.80
CA ASP A 71 106.83 145.36 56.57
C ASP A 71 106.32 143.92 56.78
N GLY A 72 106.47 143.36 57.98
CA GLY A 72 105.91 142.07 58.38
C GLY A 72 104.37 142.08 58.42
N GLN A 73 103.76 143.14 58.95
CA GLN A 73 102.30 143.28 58.96
C GLN A 73 101.72 143.36 57.54
N ALA A 74 102.33 144.16 56.66
CA ALA A 74 101.84 144.37 55.29
C ALA A 74 101.73 143.05 54.49
N ARG A 75 102.65 142.11 54.71
CA ARG A 75 102.64 140.79 54.06
C ARG A 75 101.51 139.88 54.56
N LEU A 76 101.15 139.98 55.85
CA LEU A 76 100.05 139.21 56.43
C LEU A 76 98.68 139.73 55.95
N GLU A 77 98.53 141.06 55.88
CA GLU A 77 97.34 141.74 55.32
C GLU A 77 97.11 141.32 53.86
N ALA A 78 98.17 141.29 53.04
CA ALA A 78 98.12 140.89 51.63
C ALA A 78 97.80 139.39 51.42
N ALA A 79 98.32 138.51 52.29
CA ALA A 79 97.99 137.09 52.24
C ALA A 79 96.51 136.82 52.57
N LYS A 80 95.94 137.60 53.51
CA LYS A 80 94.53 137.48 53.90
C LYS A 80 93.57 137.85 52.77
N SER A 81 93.81 138.97 52.08
CA SER A 81 92.94 139.42 50.98
C SER A 81 92.93 138.46 49.78
N LEU A 82 94.02 137.73 49.54
CA LEU A 82 94.10 136.70 48.50
C LEU A 82 93.17 135.51 48.78
N VAL A 83 93.11 135.05 50.04
CA VAL A 83 92.24 133.93 50.46
C VAL A 83 90.76 134.35 50.49
N GLU A 84 90.47 135.58 50.90
CA GLU A 84 89.09 136.11 50.88
C GLU A 84 88.56 136.26 49.44
N ALA A 85 89.42 136.57 48.47
CA ALA A 85 89.05 136.63 47.05
C ALA A 85 88.75 135.23 46.44
N ASP A 86 89.59 134.22 46.71
CA ASP A 86 89.39 132.87 46.17
C ASP A 86 88.15 132.18 46.77
N LEU A 87 87.88 132.42 48.07
CA LEU A 87 86.69 131.93 48.75
C LEU A 87 85.40 132.59 48.23
N ALA A 88 85.45 133.87 47.85
CA ALA A 88 84.34 134.54 47.16
C ALA A 88 84.08 133.94 45.76
N GLY A 89 85.15 133.59 45.01
CA GLY A 89 85.02 132.85 43.75
C GLY A 89 84.35 131.48 43.91
N LYS A 90 84.73 130.72 44.94
CA LYS A 90 84.11 129.43 45.29
C LYS A 90 82.64 129.57 45.72
N ALA A 91 82.27 130.66 46.39
CA ALA A 91 80.86 130.94 46.70
C ALA A 91 80.04 131.21 45.42
N GLN A 92 80.62 131.91 44.44
CA GLN A 92 79.94 132.21 43.16
C GLN A 92 79.79 130.96 42.27
N GLU A 93 80.79 130.05 42.29
CA GLU A 93 80.69 128.72 41.68
C GLU A 93 79.58 127.88 42.31
N LEU A 94 79.41 127.92 43.64
CA LEU A 94 78.31 127.25 44.35
C LEU A 94 76.92 127.80 43.98
N THR A 95 76.77 129.12 43.78
CA THR A 95 75.49 129.67 43.27
C THR A 95 75.16 129.17 41.86
N LEU A 96 76.15 129.12 40.95
CA LEU A 96 75.95 128.59 39.60
C LEU A 96 75.62 127.09 39.62
N MET A 97 76.23 126.31 40.51
CA MET A 97 75.90 124.89 40.71
C MET A 97 74.50 124.69 41.33
N THR A 98 74.00 125.66 42.10
CA THR A 98 72.64 125.62 42.67
C THR A 98 71.60 125.96 41.60
N GLU A 99 71.82 127.00 40.80
CA GLU A 99 70.97 127.31 39.64
C GLU A 99 70.96 126.17 38.60
N ALA A 100 72.10 125.50 38.40
CA ALA A 100 72.18 124.30 37.57
C ALA A 100 71.41 123.11 38.17
N ARG A 101 71.40 122.97 39.50
CA ARG A 101 70.61 121.93 40.21
C ARG A 101 69.12 122.19 40.08
N ASP A 102 68.62 123.40 40.31
CA ASP A 102 67.18 123.71 40.21
C ASP A 102 66.67 123.53 38.76
N LYS A 103 67.55 123.76 37.78
CA LYS A 103 67.32 123.44 36.36
C LYS A 103 67.32 121.93 36.06
N LEU A 104 68.01 121.13 36.87
CA LEU A 104 67.92 119.67 36.83
C LEU A 104 66.66 119.16 37.54
N ASP A 105 66.31 119.68 38.72
CA ASP A 105 65.12 119.29 39.49
C ASP A 105 63.83 119.61 38.72
N THR A 106 63.81 120.68 37.92
CA THR A 106 62.69 120.95 37.00
C THR A 106 62.59 119.95 35.84
N THR A 107 63.71 119.49 35.25
CA THR A 107 63.67 118.36 34.29
C THR A 107 63.36 117.01 34.96
N LEU A 108 63.69 116.85 36.24
CA LEU A 108 63.35 115.68 37.04
C LEU A 108 61.85 115.65 37.38
N GLN A 109 61.22 116.80 37.67
CA GLN A 109 59.76 116.88 37.81
C GLN A 109 59.03 116.57 36.50
N THR A 110 59.54 117.03 35.34
CA THR A 110 58.93 116.73 34.04
C THR A 110 59.03 115.23 33.72
N THR A 111 60.20 114.62 33.91
CA THR A 111 60.37 113.17 33.67
C THR A 111 59.70 112.29 34.73
N ALA A 112 59.52 112.78 35.96
CA ALA A 112 58.73 112.10 36.99
C ALA A 112 57.22 112.08 36.68
N ALA A 113 56.68 113.08 35.98
CA ALA A 113 55.31 113.06 35.49
C ALA A 113 55.13 111.97 34.41
N GLU A 114 56.05 111.88 33.44
CA GLU A 114 56.07 110.83 32.43
C GLU A 114 56.30 109.42 33.05
N LEU A 115 57.03 109.33 34.16
CA LEU A 115 57.17 108.10 34.93
C LEU A 115 55.90 107.68 35.68
N ALA A 116 55.08 108.64 36.11
CA ALA A 116 53.82 108.35 36.80
C ALA A 116 52.79 107.72 35.84
N ASP A 117 52.60 108.31 34.66
CA ASP A 117 51.70 107.77 33.63
C ASP A 117 52.15 106.38 33.14
N THR A 118 53.46 106.15 32.98
CA THR A 118 54.00 104.82 32.61
C THR A 118 53.97 103.80 33.75
N THR A 119 53.98 104.23 35.02
CA THR A 119 53.75 103.33 36.17
C THR A 119 52.28 102.91 36.25
N GLY A 120 51.33 103.83 36.04
CA GLY A 120 49.90 103.50 35.97
C GLY A 120 49.56 102.50 34.85
N ALA A 121 50.24 102.62 33.69
CA ALA A 121 50.13 101.65 32.60
C ALA A 121 50.70 100.26 32.96
N LYS A 122 51.71 100.19 33.83
CA LYS A 122 52.30 98.92 34.29
C LYS A 122 51.35 98.16 35.22
N ASP A 123 50.73 98.84 36.18
CA ASP A 123 49.85 98.20 37.15
C ASP A 123 48.56 97.66 36.50
N GLN A 124 48.06 98.33 35.45
CA GLN A 124 47.00 97.80 34.59
C GLN A 124 47.45 96.53 33.85
N LEU A 125 48.65 96.51 33.27
CA LEU A 125 49.17 95.33 32.57
C LEU A 125 49.42 94.12 33.49
N GLU A 126 49.79 94.33 34.75
CA GLU A 126 49.91 93.23 35.72
C GLU A 126 48.52 92.69 36.16
N ALA A 127 47.49 93.54 36.19
CA ALA A 127 46.11 93.09 36.37
C ALA A 127 45.59 92.30 35.14
N ASP A 128 45.81 92.82 33.92
CA ASP A 128 45.41 92.16 32.68
C ASP A 128 46.12 90.80 32.49
N LEU A 129 47.39 90.69 32.90
CA LEU A 129 48.17 89.44 32.86
C LEU A 129 47.68 88.41 33.89
N ALA A 130 47.18 88.84 35.05
CA ALA A 130 46.52 87.96 36.01
C ALA A 130 45.20 87.42 35.44
N THR A 131 44.40 88.27 34.78
CA THR A 131 43.14 87.87 34.12
C THR A 131 43.41 86.93 32.93
N ALA A 132 44.38 87.23 32.08
CA ALA A 132 44.73 86.38 30.94
C ALA A 132 45.20 84.97 31.35
N ASN A 133 45.82 84.81 32.52
CA ASN A 133 46.18 83.48 33.04
C ASN A 133 44.96 82.68 33.52
N THR A 134 43.95 83.32 34.12
CA THR A 134 42.70 82.60 34.49
C THR A 134 41.88 82.22 33.27
N GLU A 135 41.91 83.02 32.20
CA GLU A 135 41.36 82.66 30.88
C GLU A 135 42.17 81.56 30.18
N LEU A 136 43.49 81.52 30.33
CA LEU A 136 44.34 80.47 29.76
C LEU A 136 44.01 79.08 30.34
N ASP A 137 43.75 78.99 31.65
CA ASP A 137 43.40 77.73 32.32
C ASP A 137 41.92 77.34 32.10
N SER A 138 41.01 78.31 31.91
CA SER A 138 39.65 78.02 31.43
C SER A 138 39.66 77.50 29.99
N LEU A 139 40.54 78.02 29.12
CA LEU A 139 40.73 77.52 27.76
C LEU A 139 41.40 76.14 27.71
N LYS A 140 42.33 75.82 28.62
CA LYS A 140 42.89 74.46 28.74
C LYS A 140 41.82 73.45 29.18
N THR A 141 40.99 73.79 30.16
CA THR A 141 39.91 72.90 30.62
C THR A 141 38.80 72.76 29.58
N PHE A 142 38.45 73.83 28.86
CA PHE A 142 37.54 73.77 27.72
C PHE A 142 38.11 72.95 26.55
N LYS A 143 39.42 73.08 26.24
CA LYS A 143 40.09 72.23 25.25
C LYS A 143 40.05 70.75 25.64
N ALA A 144 40.31 70.42 26.90
CA ALA A 144 40.22 69.04 27.39
C ALA A 144 38.79 68.49 27.30
N SER A 145 37.77 69.33 27.52
CA SER A 145 36.36 68.97 27.28
C SER A 145 36.09 68.68 25.81
N LEU A 146 36.58 69.54 24.89
CA LEU A 146 36.43 69.35 23.45
C LEU A 146 37.21 68.14 22.90
N GLU A 147 38.40 67.84 23.41
CA GLU A 147 39.16 66.63 23.03
C GLU A 147 38.45 65.36 23.52
N ASN A 148 37.82 65.41 24.71
CA ASN A 148 36.98 64.33 25.23
C ASN A 148 35.69 64.17 24.41
N GLU A 149 34.95 65.25 24.14
CA GLU A 149 33.75 65.24 23.29
C GLU A 149 34.04 64.77 21.86
N LEU A 150 35.15 65.21 21.25
CA LEU A 150 35.58 64.76 19.94
C LEU A 150 35.91 63.26 19.96
N SER A 151 36.58 62.75 21.00
CA SER A 151 36.80 61.31 21.16
C SER A 151 35.50 60.51 21.35
N GLN A 152 34.50 61.09 22.03
CA GLN A 152 33.21 60.47 22.25
C GLN A 152 32.33 60.51 20.99
N VAL A 153 32.45 61.55 20.17
CA VAL A 153 31.76 61.67 18.87
C VAL A 153 32.40 60.77 17.82
N THR A 154 33.74 60.62 17.78
CA THR A 154 34.36 59.62 16.88
C THR A 154 34.05 58.20 17.33
N ALA A 155 34.04 57.90 18.63
CA ALA A 155 33.57 56.60 19.14
C ALA A 155 32.12 56.32 18.72
N LYS A 156 31.19 57.27 18.93
CA LYS A 156 29.79 57.15 18.49
C LYS A 156 29.61 57.08 16.98
N LEU A 157 30.51 57.70 16.20
CA LEU A 157 30.47 57.64 14.73
C LEU A 157 30.94 56.29 14.21
N GLU A 158 32.00 55.70 14.75
CA GLU A 158 32.41 54.34 14.40
C GLU A 158 31.43 53.29 14.95
N GLU A 159 30.81 53.52 16.10
CA GLU A 159 29.68 52.72 16.61
C GLU A 159 28.47 52.78 15.66
N GLN A 160 28.09 53.98 15.17
CA GLN A 160 27.03 54.10 14.16
C GLN A 160 27.39 53.47 12.81
N LYS A 161 28.65 53.56 12.36
CA LYS A 161 29.09 52.83 11.17
C LYS A 161 28.97 51.33 11.39
N HIS A 162 29.49 50.80 12.49
CA HIS A 162 29.41 49.38 12.80
C HIS A 162 27.96 48.90 12.89
N LEU A 163 27.05 49.67 13.49
CA LEU A 163 25.61 49.40 13.49
C LEU A 163 25.01 49.48 12.08
N SER A 164 25.43 50.42 11.23
CA SER A 164 24.99 50.53 9.84
C SER A 164 25.49 49.39 8.97
N ASP A 165 26.73 48.93 9.18
CA ASP A 165 27.37 47.84 8.44
C ASP A 165 26.79 46.49 8.87
N VAL A 166 26.53 46.29 10.17
CA VAL A 166 25.76 45.14 10.68
C VAL A 166 24.35 45.15 10.12
N ALA A 167 23.63 46.28 10.18
CA ALA A 167 22.28 46.37 9.61
C ALA A 167 22.28 46.17 8.08
N ALA A 168 23.33 46.56 7.36
CA ALA A 168 23.48 46.28 5.93
C ALA A 168 23.74 44.79 5.66
N GLN A 169 24.58 44.12 6.47
CA GLN A 169 24.79 42.68 6.40
C GLN A 169 23.53 41.90 6.76
N GLU A 170 22.78 42.30 7.79
CA GLU A 170 21.49 41.70 8.14
C GLU A 170 20.46 41.89 7.04
N ASN A 171 20.35 43.08 6.43
CA ASN A 171 19.45 43.29 5.28
C ASN A 171 19.86 42.46 4.06
N ALA A 172 21.16 42.30 3.79
CA ALA A 172 21.64 41.44 2.71
C ALA A 172 21.34 39.95 2.99
N ALA A 173 21.56 39.48 4.22
CA ALA A 173 21.25 38.12 4.64
C ALA A 173 19.73 37.85 4.62
N LEU A 174 18.91 38.83 5.04
CA LEU A 174 17.46 38.77 4.94
C LEU A 174 16.99 38.74 3.48
N GLN A 175 17.56 39.53 2.57
CA GLN A 175 17.25 39.47 1.14
C GLN A 175 17.59 38.09 0.52
N VAL A 176 18.74 37.52 0.86
CA VAL A 176 19.12 36.15 0.42
C VAL A 176 18.14 35.11 0.98
N SER A 177 17.78 35.22 2.26
CA SER A 177 16.78 34.34 2.91
C SER A 177 15.39 34.48 2.29
N LEU A 178 14.98 35.69 1.92
CA LEU A 178 13.70 35.96 1.25
C LEU A 178 13.67 35.36 -0.15
N ALA A 179 14.71 35.60 -0.95
CA ALA A 179 14.84 35.01 -2.30
C ALA A 179 14.90 33.46 -2.24
N GLN A 180 15.61 32.90 -1.26
CA GLN A 180 15.59 31.45 -1.01
C GLN A 180 14.16 30.98 -0.69
N ARG A 181 13.45 31.67 0.22
CA ARG A 181 12.06 31.33 0.57
C ARG A 181 11.08 31.48 -0.59
N GLU A 182 11.27 32.45 -1.49
CA GLU A 182 10.49 32.60 -2.72
C GLU A 182 10.72 31.42 -3.67
N THR A 183 11.97 30.95 -3.82
CA THR A 183 12.26 29.74 -4.61
C THR A 183 11.76 28.44 -3.95
N GLU A 184 11.79 28.33 -2.62
CA GLU A 184 11.15 27.23 -1.87
C GLU A 184 9.62 27.25 -2.04
N LEU A 185 9.00 28.43 -2.04
CA LEU A 185 7.56 28.61 -2.24
C LEU A 185 7.13 28.27 -3.67
N GLU A 186 7.82 28.79 -4.69
CA GLU A 186 7.48 28.49 -6.08
C GLU A 186 7.75 27.02 -6.42
N LYS A 187 8.79 26.40 -5.83
CA LYS A 187 9.00 24.94 -5.93
C LYS A 187 7.84 24.17 -5.30
N THR A 188 7.51 24.44 -4.03
CA THR A 188 6.41 23.71 -3.35
C THR A 188 5.05 23.93 -4.02
N LYS A 189 4.83 25.09 -4.64
CA LYS A 189 3.68 25.39 -5.51
C LYS A 189 3.69 24.60 -6.83
N SER A 190 4.86 24.39 -7.44
CA SER A 190 5.02 23.48 -8.59
C SER A 190 4.75 22.02 -8.20
N ASP A 191 5.31 21.56 -7.07
CA ASP A 191 5.12 20.21 -6.54
C ASP A 191 3.64 19.96 -6.16
N LEU A 192 2.95 20.98 -5.61
CA LEU A 192 1.50 20.97 -5.36
C LEU A 192 0.69 20.89 -6.67
N GLY A 193 1.11 21.60 -7.72
CA GLY A 193 0.49 21.54 -9.04
C GLY A 193 0.63 20.16 -9.70
N ALA A 194 1.82 19.55 -9.60
CA ALA A 194 2.09 18.21 -10.10
C ALA A 194 1.30 17.13 -9.34
N THR A 195 1.30 17.17 -8.00
CA THR A 195 0.54 16.23 -7.16
C THR A 195 -0.97 16.38 -7.35
N ASN A 196 -1.51 17.60 -7.46
CA ASN A 196 -2.91 17.82 -7.80
C ASN A 196 -3.28 17.27 -9.20
N SER A 197 -2.38 17.39 -10.18
CA SER A 197 -2.58 16.82 -11.52
C SER A 197 -2.63 15.29 -11.48
N SER A 198 -1.71 14.66 -10.74
CA SER A 198 -1.70 13.20 -10.51
C SER A 198 -2.94 12.72 -9.75
N LEU A 199 -3.42 13.48 -8.75
CA LEU A 199 -4.67 13.17 -8.03
C LEU A 199 -5.91 13.25 -8.94
N GLN A 200 -5.92 14.14 -9.94
CA GLN A 200 -6.98 14.17 -10.96
C GLN A 200 -6.90 13.00 -11.94
N GLU A 201 -5.70 12.54 -12.28
CA GLU A 201 -5.48 11.37 -13.12
C GLU A 201 -5.91 10.08 -12.41
N LEU A 202 -5.38 9.83 -11.21
CA LEU A 202 -5.79 8.71 -10.34
C LEU A 202 -7.30 8.74 -10.01
N THR A 203 -7.92 9.91 -9.96
CA THR A 203 -9.39 10.02 -9.79
C THR A 203 -10.13 9.55 -11.03
N LYS A 204 -9.70 9.93 -12.24
CA LYS A 204 -10.30 9.45 -13.50
C LYS A 204 -10.11 7.94 -13.67
N GLU A 205 -8.94 7.43 -13.34
CA GLU A 205 -8.65 5.98 -13.35
C GLU A 205 -9.52 5.24 -12.34
N ARG A 206 -9.63 5.73 -11.10
CA ARG A 206 -10.50 5.13 -10.07
C ARG A 206 -11.98 5.12 -10.51
N ASP A 207 -12.45 6.16 -11.18
CA ASP A 207 -13.84 6.21 -11.65
C ASP A 207 -14.08 5.34 -12.90
N SER A 208 -13.11 5.24 -13.84
CA SER A 208 -13.23 4.33 -14.99
C SER A 208 -13.07 2.85 -14.61
N LEU A 209 -12.22 2.52 -13.63
CA LEU A 209 -12.16 1.18 -13.02
C LEU A 209 -13.46 0.85 -12.29
N LYS A 210 -14.08 1.81 -11.60
CA LYS A 210 -15.36 1.62 -10.91
C LYS A 210 -16.52 1.39 -11.90
N GLU A 211 -16.56 2.14 -13.00
CA GLU A 211 -17.52 1.91 -14.09
C GLU A 211 -17.32 0.54 -14.74
N SER A 212 -16.06 0.17 -15.03
CA SER A 212 -15.70 -1.14 -15.57
C SER A 212 -16.10 -2.29 -14.64
N LEU A 213 -15.83 -2.16 -13.33
CA LEU A 213 -16.21 -3.14 -12.32
C LEU A 213 -17.73 -3.31 -12.26
N CYS A 214 -18.49 -2.21 -12.15
CA CYS A 214 -19.95 -2.23 -12.13
C CYS A 214 -20.53 -2.87 -13.41
N HIS A 215 -19.94 -2.60 -14.58
CA HIS A 215 -20.31 -3.26 -15.82
C HIS A 215 -20.05 -4.78 -15.75
N THR A 216 -18.87 -5.21 -15.30
CA THR A 216 -18.56 -6.66 -15.19
C THR A 216 -19.42 -7.39 -14.15
N GLU A 217 -19.81 -6.75 -13.06
CA GLU A 217 -20.73 -7.31 -12.06
C GLU A 217 -22.13 -7.51 -12.65
N ALA A 218 -22.68 -6.50 -13.34
CA ALA A 218 -23.96 -6.60 -14.01
C ALA A 218 -23.96 -7.68 -15.11
N ASP A 219 -22.86 -7.78 -15.86
CA ASP A 219 -22.68 -8.74 -16.93
C ASP A 219 -22.53 -10.18 -16.39
N LEU A 220 -21.86 -10.36 -15.23
CA LEU A 220 -21.80 -11.61 -14.48
C LEU A 220 -23.18 -12.03 -13.95
N VAL A 221 -23.93 -11.11 -13.32
CA VAL A 221 -25.31 -11.37 -12.86
C VAL A 221 -26.21 -11.80 -14.03
N GLY A 222 -26.12 -11.11 -15.17
CA GLY A 222 -26.86 -11.47 -16.40
C GLY A 222 -26.48 -12.85 -16.94
N LYS A 223 -25.19 -13.20 -16.94
CA LYS A 223 -24.70 -14.52 -17.37
C LYS A 223 -25.13 -15.63 -16.41
N THR A 224 -25.02 -15.42 -15.10
CA THR A 224 -25.48 -16.38 -14.07
C THR A 224 -26.98 -16.62 -14.13
N ALA A 225 -27.78 -15.56 -14.29
CA ALA A 225 -29.23 -15.68 -14.47
C ALA A 225 -29.59 -16.46 -15.76
N ARG A 226 -28.84 -16.24 -16.85
CA ARG A 226 -29.01 -17.00 -18.10
C ARG A 226 -28.59 -18.47 -17.98
N LEU A 227 -27.55 -18.78 -17.22
CA LEU A 227 -27.14 -20.16 -16.95
C LEU A 227 -28.20 -20.88 -16.11
N ALA A 228 -28.64 -20.30 -14.99
CA ALA A 228 -29.72 -20.85 -14.16
C ALA A 228 -31.02 -21.07 -14.97
N ALA A 229 -31.36 -20.16 -15.89
CA ALA A 229 -32.48 -20.36 -16.81
C ALA A 229 -32.27 -21.51 -17.79
N LEU A 230 -31.05 -21.71 -18.32
CA LEU A 230 -30.72 -22.85 -19.19
C LEU A 230 -30.75 -24.19 -18.44
N ASP A 231 -30.25 -24.22 -17.20
CA ASP A 231 -30.22 -25.43 -16.39
C ASP A 231 -31.61 -25.82 -15.87
N SER A 232 -32.54 -24.85 -15.75
CA SER A 232 -33.96 -25.12 -15.47
C SER A 232 -34.69 -25.94 -16.54
N TYR A 233 -34.11 -26.07 -17.75
CA TYR A 233 -34.61 -26.96 -18.80
C TYR A 233 -34.07 -28.40 -18.71
N ARG A 234 -33.45 -28.80 -17.58
CA ARG A 234 -32.97 -30.17 -17.34
C ARG A 234 -33.44 -30.72 -16.00
N VAL A 235 -33.63 -32.03 -15.92
CA VAL A 235 -33.76 -32.75 -14.65
C VAL A 235 -32.37 -32.93 -14.06
N VAL A 236 -32.19 -32.62 -12.77
CA VAL A 236 -30.95 -32.94 -12.05
C VAL A 236 -30.84 -34.46 -11.91
N LEU A 237 -29.87 -35.04 -12.63
CA LEU A 237 -29.57 -36.47 -12.54
C LEU A 237 -28.81 -36.78 -11.24
N ARG A 238 -29.02 -37.99 -10.73
CA ARG A 238 -28.64 -38.40 -9.38
C ARG A 238 -27.43 -39.31 -9.41
N ASN A 239 -26.34 -38.86 -8.79
CA ASN A 239 -25.26 -39.76 -8.44
C ASN A 239 -25.68 -40.57 -7.20
N GLN A 240 -25.69 -41.89 -7.30
CA GLN A 240 -26.04 -42.86 -6.24
C GLN A 240 -25.19 -44.12 -6.45
N PRO A 241 -24.86 -44.88 -5.39
CA PRO A 241 -24.17 -46.16 -5.54
C PRO A 241 -25.04 -47.20 -6.23
N GLU A 242 -24.39 -48.17 -6.87
CA GLU A 242 -25.03 -49.21 -7.70
C GLU A 242 -26.03 -50.06 -6.91
N ASP A 243 -25.74 -50.36 -5.63
CA ASP A 243 -26.60 -51.09 -4.70
C ASP A 243 -28.05 -50.57 -4.67
N VAL A 244 -28.23 -49.24 -4.82
CA VAL A 244 -29.57 -48.61 -4.86
C VAL A 244 -30.31 -49.03 -6.12
N TYR A 245 -29.64 -49.08 -7.26
CA TYR A 245 -30.23 -49.53 -8.51
C TYR A 245 -30.41 -51.05 -8.54
N VAL A 246 -29.47 -51.83 -7.99
CA VAL A 246 -29.62 -53.29 -7.80
C VAL A 246 -30.84 -53.61 -6.94
N THR A 247 -31.03 -52.91 -5.82
CA THR A 247 -32.21 -53.07 -4.94
C THR A 247 -33.52 -52.74 -5.66
N ILE A 248 -33.52 -51.69 -6.49
CA ILE A 248 -34.67 -51.32 -7.35
C ILE A 248 -34.94 -52.44 -8.37
N LEU A 249 -33.90 -53.00 -8.98
CA LEU A 249 -34.01 -54.04 -10.00
C LEU A 249 -34.50 -55.38 -9.43
N ASP A 250 -34.03 -55.81 -8.25
CA ASP A 250 -34.58 -56.97 -7.54
C ASP A 250 -36.04 -56.74 -7.13
N THR A 251 -36.37 -55.56 -6.59
CA THR A 251 -37.77 -55.22 -6.24
C THR A 251 -38.71 -55.38 -7.45
N ILE A 252 -38.25 -55.05 -8.65
CA ILE A 252 -38.97 -55.29 -9.90
C ILE A 252 -39.02 -56.79 -10.23
N TRP A 253 -37.86 -57.46 -10.27
CA TRP A 253 -37.74 -58.89 -10.60
C TRP A 253 -38.61 -59.76 -9.69
N THR A 254 -38.38 -59.70 -8.38
CA THR A 254 -39.07 -60.52 -7.37
C THR A 254 -40.59 -60.31 -7.41
N ARG A 255 -41.07 -59.10 -7.68
CA ARG A 255 -42.51 -58.83 -7.85
C ARG A 255 -43.10 -59.47 -9.11
N LEU A 256 -42.36 -59.49 -10.22
CA LEU A 256 -42.79 -60.12 -11.48
C LEU A 256 -42.67 -61.65 -11.43
N PHE A 257 -41.61 -62.16 -10.80
CA PHE A 257 -41.35 -63.58 -10.58
C PHE A 257 -42.50 -64.23 -9.83
N HIS A 258 -42.83 -63.76 -8.62
CA HIS A 258 -43.91 -64.33 -7.81
C HIS A 258 -45.27 -64.27 -8.50
N LEU A 259 -45.58 -63.20 -9.25
CA LEU A 259 -46.82 -63.10 -10.03
C LEU A 259 -46.93 -64.22 -11.09
N VAL A 260 -45.86 -64.48 -11.84
CA VAL A 260 -45.85 -65.54 -12.86
C VAL A 260 -45.81 -66.92 -12.20
N GLU A 261 -45.05 -67.08 -11.13
CA GLU A 261 -44.98 -68.32 -10.35
C GLU A 261 -46.38 -68.71 -9.82
N GLU A 262 -47.05 -67.80 -9.09
CA GLU A 262 -48.38 -68.00 -8.49
C GLU A 262 -49.39 -68.54 -9.50
N HIS A 263 -49.36 -68.05 -10.75
CA HIS A 263 -50.34 -68.40 -11.78
C HIS A 263 -49.93 -69.61 -12.64
N PHE A 264 -48.63 -69.82 -12.92
CA PHE A 264 -48.16 -70.85 -13.85
C PHE A 264 -47.57 -72.12 -13.18
N ARG A 265 -47.31 -72.08 -11.87
CA ARG A 265 -46.99 -73.25 -11.03
C ARG A 265 -48.24 -74.10 -10.72
N GLN A 266 -49.43 -73.57 -10.97
CA GLN A 266 -50.70 -74.31 -10.88
C GLN A 266 -50.84 -75.35 -12.01
N ASP A 267 -51.79 -76.27 -11.82
CA ASP A 267 -52.17 -77.25 -12.83
C ASP A 267 -53.09 -76.61 -13.87
N LEU A 268 -52.72 -76.66 -15.15
CA LEU A 268 -53.60 -76.25 -16.24
C LEU A 268 -54.64 -77.33 -16.51
N GLU A 269 -55.84 -76.93 -16.93
CA GLU A 269 -56.92 -77.86 -17.27
C GLU A 269 -56.54 -78.81 -18.42
N ASP A 270 -56.93 -80.09 -18.33
CA ASP A 270 -56.64 -81.11 -19.36
C ASP A 270 -57.05 -80.69 -20.78
N LYS A 271 -58.09 -79.86 -20.92
CA LYS A 271 -58.54 -79.30 -22.21
C LYS A 271 -57.50 -78.38 -22.85
N VAL A 272 -56.78 -77.59 -22.05
CA VAL A 272 -55.73 -76.65 -22.44
C VAL A 272 -54.44 -77.40 -22.74
N LEU A 273 -54.15 -78.45 -21.97
CA LEU A 273 -53.04 -79.36 -22.26
C LEU A 273 -53.27 -80.09 -23.60
N SER A 274 -54.48 -80.59 -23.82
CA SER A 274 -54.83 -81.41 -25.00
C SER A 274 -54.97 -80.63 -26.31
N ASP A 275 -55.25 -79.32 -26.28
CA ASP A 275 -55.41 -78.51 -27.49
C ASP A 275 -54.11 -77.74 -27.84
N PRO A 276 -53.42 -78.07 -28.95
CA PRO A 276 -52.25 -77.32 -29.41
C PRO A 276 -52.55 -75.86 -29.78
N SER A 277 -53.81 -75.50 -30.04
CA SER A 277 -54.20 -74.13 -30.41
C SER A 277 -54.03 -73.14 -29.26
N CYS A 278 -54.31 -73.56 -28.03
CA CYS A 278 -54.12 -72.77 -26.81
C CYS A 278 -52.66 -72.30 -26.64
N TRP A 279 -51.71 -73.12 -27.08
CA TRP A 279 -50.27 -72.87 -26.98
C TRP A 279 -49.70 -72.07 -28.14
N LYS A 280 -50.51 -71.73 -29.16
CA LYS A 280 -50.03 -71.07 -30.39
C LYS A 280 -49.42 -69.69 -30.11
N ASN A 281 -50.07 -68.88 -29.26
CA ASN A 281 -49.61 -67.52 -28.98
C ASN A 281 -48.26 -67.55 -28.25
N LEU A 282 -48.13 -68.36 -27.19
CA LEU A 282 -46.87 -68.60 -26.48
C LEU A 282 -45.75 -69.10 -27.41
N ARG A 283 -46.01 -70.15 -28.20
CA ARG A 283 -45.01 -70.77 -29.09
C ARG A 283 -44.61 -69.92 -30.30
N THR A 284 -45.29 -68.80 -30.56
CA THR A 284 -44.98 -67.87 -31.67
C THR A 284 -44.51 -66.49 -31.19
N ALA A 285 -44.46 -66.26 -29.88
CA ALA A 285 -43.95 -65.04 -29.27
C ALA A 285 -42.49 -64.78 -29.65
N GLU A 286 -42.16 -63.51 -29.88
CA GLU A 286 -40.86 -63.09 -30.42
C GLU A 286 -39.67 -63.45 -29.53
N ALA A 287 -39.84 -63.29 -28.21
CA ALA A 287 -38.81 -63.62 -27.21
C ALA A 287 -38.34 -65.08 -27.25
N LEU A 288 -39.19 -66.01 -27.73
CA LEU A 288 -38.86 -67.45 -27.79
C LEU A 288 -38.30 -67.90 -29.15
N LYS A 289 -38.07 -66.97 -30.09
CA LYS A 289 -37.51 -67.25 -31.43
C LYS A 289 -35.97 -67.31 -31.38
N GLY A 290 -35.43 -68.34 -30.73
CA GLY A 290 -33.99 -68.64 -30.74
C GLY A 290 -33.54 -69.54 -31.91
N PRO A 291 -32.23 -69.77 -32.07
CA PRO A 291 -31.69 -70.81 -32.97
C PRO A 291 -32.12 -72.22 -32.51
N THR A 292 -32.33 -72.40 -31.20
CA THR A 292 -32.93 -73.59 -30.60
C THR A 292 -34.36 -73.26 -30.15
N GLN A 293 -35.33 -74.13 -30.45
CA GLN A 293 -36.71 -73.95 -30.00
C GLN A 293 -36.85 -74.34 -28.52
N VAL A 294 -37.33 -73.40 -27.70
CA VAL A 294 -37.62 -73.63 -26.27
C VAL A 294 -38.64 -74.79 -26.12
N PRO A 295 -38.35 -75.82 -25.32
CA PRO A 295 -39.27 -76.94 -25.12
C PRO A 295 -40.42 -76.51 -24.21
N LEU A 296 -41.64 -76.62 -24.71
CA LEU A 296 -42.88 -76.32 -23.98
C LEU A 296 -43.76 -77.59 -23.93
N PRO A 297 -43.57 -78.47 -22.94
CA PRO A 297 -44.35 -79.69 -22.77
C PRO A 297 -45.80 -79.38 -22.40
N GLN A 298 -46.73 -80.23 -22.85
CA GLN A 298 -48.16 -80.08 -22.64
C GLN A 298 -48.66 -81.02 -21.52
N SER A 299 -48.06 -80.91 -20.34
CA SER A 299 -48.49 -81.61 -19.12
C SER A 299 -48.44 -80.68 -17.90
N ASN A 300 -48.78 -81.20 -16.72
CA ASN A 300 -48.55 -80.55 -15.43
C ASN A 300 -47.35 -81.15 -14.67
N SER A 301 -46.38 -81.75 -15.38
CA SER A 301 -45.12 -82.16 -14.76
C SER A 301 -44.40 -80.95 -14.13
N PRO A 302 -43.57 -81.15 -13.09
CA PRO A 302 -42.78 -80.07 -12.48
C PRO A 302 -41.95 -79.30 -13.52
N VAL A 303 -41.30 -80.04 -14.42
CA VAL A 303 -40.49 -79.49 -15.52
C VAL A 303 -41.35 -78.73 -16.54
N ALA A 304 -42.54 -79.22 -16.87
CA ALA A 304 -43.48 -78.51 -17.76
C ALA A 304 -43.95 -77.17 -17.15
N LYS A 305 -44.13 -77.11 -15.83
CA LYS A 305 -44.44 -75.87 -15.08
C LYS A 305 -43.26 -74.91 -15.09
N ALA A 306 -42.05 -75.40 -14.80
CA ALA A 306 -40.83 -74.59 -14.82
C ALA A 306 -40.60 -73.93 -16.19
N MET A 307 -40.73 -74.70 -17.28
CA MET A 307 -40.62 -74.16 -18.65
C MET A 307 -41.74 -73.18 -19.01
N ARG A 308 -42.97 -73.32 -18.46
CA ARG A 308 -44.02 -72.30 -18.61
C ARG A 308 -43.62 -70.99 -17.93
N ILE A 309 -43.18 -71.06 -16.67
CA ILE A 309 -42.77 -69.90 -15.87
C ILE A 309 -41.63 -69.15 -16.57
N ALA A 310 -40.54 -69.85 -16.91
CA ALA A 310 -39.39 -69.24 -17.59
C ALA A 310 -39.73 -68.63 -18.95
N ALA A 311 -40.60 -69.28 -19.75
CA ALA A 311 -41.02 -68.74 -21.04
C ALA A 311 -41.90 -67.48 -20.91
N VAL A 312 -42.82 -67.44 -19.93
CA VAL A 312 -43.65 -66.26 -19.66
C VAL A 312 -42.80 -65.12 -19.10
N LEU A 313 -41.84 -65.40 -18.21
CA LEU A 313 -40.89 -64.41 -17.69
C LEU A 313 -39.98 -63.84 -18.79
N SER A 314 -39.43 -64.67 -19.67
CA SER A 314 -38.61 -64.21 -20.82
C SER A 314 -39.39 -63.27 -21.75
N ILE A 315 -40.65 -63.62 -22.07
CA ILE A 315 -41.55 -62.77 -22.86
C ILE A 315 -41.82 -61.45 -22.13
N LEU A 316 -42.22 -61.53 -20.86
CA LEU A 316 -42.49 -60.36 -20.02
C LEU A 316 -41.28 -59.44 -19.95
N SER A 317 -40.08 -59.98 -19.73
CA SER A 317 -38.81 -59.25 -19.67
C SER A 317 -38.46 -58.54 -20.98
N ARG A 318 -38.58 -59.21 -22.13
CA ARG A 318 -38.40 -58.58 -23.46
C ARG A 318 -39.45 -57.49 -23.72
N THR A 319 -40.69 -57.68 -23.30
CA THR A 319 -41.75 -56.68 -23.42
C THR A 319 -41.55 -55.50 -22.45
N LEU A 320 -41.01 -55.74 -21.26
CA LEU A 320 -40.58 -54.71 -20.31
C LEU A 320 -39.43 -53.88 -20.87
N HIS A 321 -38.42 -54.49 -21.51
CA HIS A 321 -37.39 -53.73 -22.21
C HIS A 321 -37.95 -52.88 -23.35
N LYS A 322 -38.80 -53.47 -24.19
CA LYS A 322 -39.45 -52.79 -25.31
C LYS A 322 -40.24 -51.54 -24.87
N HIS A 323 -40.94 -51.59 -23.74
CA HIS A 323 -41.90 -50.55 -23.33
C HIS A 323 -41.56 -49.78 -22.04
N ILE A 324 -40.84 -50.34 -21.08
CA ILE A 324 -40.57 -49.75 -19.76
C ILE A 324 -39.08 -49.44 -19.57
N PHE A 325 -38.15 -50.39 -19.80
CA PHE A 325 -36.71 -50.16 -19.60
C PHE A 325 -36.08 -49.37 -20.76
N ARG A 326 -36.47 -48.09 -20.84
CA ARG A 326 -36.08 -47.10 -21.86
C ARG A 326 -35.52 -45.83 -21.20
N PRO A 327 -34.67 -45.06 -21.89
CA PRO A 327 -34.09 -43.84 -21.33
C PRO A 327 -35.14 -42.73 -21.09
N VAL A 328 -36.16 -42.60 -21.95
CA VAL A 328 -37.23 -41.58 -21.84
C VAL A 328 -38.57 -42.08 -22.39
N TYR A 329 -39.69 -41.45 -21.99
CA TYR A 329 -41.04 -41.82 -22.44
C TYR A 329 -41.70 -40.77 -23.37
N LEU A 330 -40.93 -40.10 -24.22
CA LEU A 330 -41.44 -39.05 -25.13
C LEU A 330 -42.04 -39.57 -26.46
N ILE A 331 -41.64 -40.75 -26.90
CA ILE A 331 -42.00 -41.35 -28.20
C ILE A 331 -42.50 -42.78 -27.91
N ASP A 332 -43.45 -43.31 -28.67
CA ASP A 332 -43.96 -44.68 -28.45
C ASP A 332 -42.97 -45.77 -28.90
N ASP A 333 -42.34 -45.59 -30.07
CA ASP A 333 -41.18 -46.38 -30.51
C ASP A 333 -39.91 -45.52 -30.45
N ASP A 334 -39.18 -45.67 -29.35
CA ASP A 334 -37.94 -44.95 -29.08
C ASP A 334 -36.68 -45.70 -29.57
N ALA A 335 -36.80 -46.81 -30.33
CA ALA A 335 -35.64 -47.61 -30.73
C ALA A 335 -34.58 -46.85 -31.55
N GLU A 336 -34.97 -45.83 -32.31
CA GLU A 336 -34.02 -44.95 -33.00
C GLU A 336 -33.38 -43.94 -32.03
N LEU A 337 -34.13 -43.45 -31.05
CA LEU A 337 -33.64 -42.53 -30.02
C LEU A 337 -32.66 -43.22 -29.06
N THR A 338 -32.95 -44.46 -28.64
CA THR A 338 -32.01 -45.30 -27.87
C THR A 338 -30.69 -45.46 -28.63
N ARG A 339 -30.77 -45.77 -29.94
CA ARG A 339 -29.58 -45.92 -30.81
C ARG A 339 -28.79 -44.61 -30.95
N VAL A 340 -29.47 -43.46 -31.01
CA VAL A 340 -28.82 -42.14 -31.04
C VAL A 340 -28.15 -41.82 -29.71
N LEU A 341 -28.81 -42.04 -28.57
CA LEU A 341 -28.24 -41.82 -27.23
C LEU A 341 -27.01 -42.70 -27.00
N HIS A 342 -27.11 -44.00 -27.31
CA HIS A 342 -25.99 -44.94 -27.25
C HIS A 342 -24.84 -44.55 -28.21
N GLY A 343 -25.15 -43.98 -29.38
CA GLY A 343 -24.15 -43.43 -30.29
C GLY A 343 -23.53 -42.09 -29.85
N VAL A 344 -24.16 -41.36 -28.92
CA VAL A 344 -23.60 -40.17 -28.26
C VAL A 344 -22.75 -40.57 -27.05
N GLU A 345 -23.20 -41.54 -26.26
CA GLU A 345 -22.48 -42.14 -25.12
C GLU A 345 -21.05 -42.52 -25.51
N PHE A 346 -20.90 -43.33 -26.56
CA PHE A 346 -19.61 -43.74 -27.14
C PHE A 346 -18.69 -42.58 -27.57
N GLN A 347 -19.24 -41.38 -27.80
CA GLN A 347 -18.46 -40.19 -28.17
C GLN A 347 -18.17 -39.26 -26.99
N SER A 348 -19.05 -39.23 -25.99
CA SER A 348 -18.98 -38.36 -24.81
C SER A 348 -20.14 -38.70 -23.85
N PRO A 349 -19.88 -39.40 -22.73
CA PRO A 349 -20.91 -39.75 -21.73
C PRO A 349 -21.64 -38.52 -21.19
N GLU A 350 -20.90 -37.43 -20.91
CA GLU A 350 -21.45 -36.15 -20.45
C GLU A 350 -22.49 -35.54 -21.42
N ARG A 351 -22.42 -35.85 -22.72
CA ARG A 351 -23.42 -35.41 -23.71
C ARG A 351 -24.66 -36.30 -23.73
N GLU A 352 -24.54 -37.59 -23.44
CA GLU A 352 -25.72 -38.44 -23.21
C GLU A 352 -26.43 -37.96 -21.96
N GLU A 353 -25.70 -37.83 -20.85
CA GLU A 353 -26.18 -37.31 -19.56
C GLU A 353 -26.98 -36.00 -19.77
N HIS A 354 -26.39 -35.03 -20.47
CA HIS A 354 -27.00 -33.75 -20.78
C HIS A 354 -28.26 -33.86 -21.65
N ILE A 355 -28.24 -34.67 -22.72
CA ILE A 355 -29.38 -34.83 -23.62
C ILE A 355 -30.52 -35.55 -22.91
N ARG A 356 -30.24 -36.66 -22.21
CA ARG A 356 -31.21 -37.41 -21.41
C ARG A 356 -31.82 -36.54 -20.32
N ALA A 357 -31.02 -35.78 -19.57
CA ALA A 357 -31.52 -34.81 -18.57
C ALA A 357 -32.47 -33.75 -19.18
N THR A 358 -32.18 -33.29 -20.40
CA THR A 358 -33.01 -32.30 -21.13
C THR A 358 -34.31 -32.95 -21.66
N LEU A 359 -34.23 -34.17 -22.18
CA LEU A 359 -35.39 -34.92 -22.65
C LEU A 359 -36.32 -35.31 -21.48
N LEU A 360 -35.76 -35.68 -20.31
CA LEU A 360 -36.54 -35.96 -19.10
C LEU A 360 -37.26 -34.72 -18.55
N ALA A 361 -36.70 -33.51 -18.71
CA ALA A 361 -37.39 -32.25 -18.39
C ALA A 361 -38.44 -31.85 -19.43
N THR A 362 -38.32 -32.34 -20.67
CA THR A 362 -39.22 -32.01 -21.76
C THR A 362 -40.59 -32.66 -21.53
N LEU A 363 -41.66 -31.84 -21.57
CA LEU A 363 -43.06 -32.29 -21.54
C LEU A 363 -43.35 -33.37 -20.46
N PRO A 364 -43.14 -33.09 -19.16
CA PRO A 364 -43.23 -34.10 -18.09
C PRO A 364 -44.62 -34.74 -18.00
N ASP A 365 -45.68 -34.01 -18.32
CA ASP A 365 -47.04 -34.57 -18.37
C ASP A 365 -47.24 -35.53 -19.55
N VAL A 366 -46.59 -35.32 -20.69
CA VAL A 366 -46.62 -36.31 -21.78
C VAL A 366 -45.95 -37.59 -21.31
N GLN A 367 -44.77 -37.50 -20.70
CA GLN A 367 -44.06 -38.69 -20.16
C GLN A 367 -44.89 -39.43 -19.09
N ARG A 368 -45.62 -38.72 -18.22
CA ARG A 368 -46.57 -39.33 -17.25
C ARG A 368 -47.73 -40.07 -17.92
N HIS A 369 -48.22 -39.61 -19.07
CA HIS A 369 -49.25 -40.31 -19.83
C HIS A 369 -48.68 -41.49 -20.64
N SER A 370 -47.52 -41.30 -21.29
CA SER A 370 -46.79 -42.34 -22.00
C SER A 370 -46.38 -43.49 -21.09
N ALA A 371 -45.94 -43.21 -19.86
CA ALA A 371 -45.66 -44.23 -18.84
C ALA A 371 -46.87 -45.16 -18.62
N LYS A 372 -48.06 -44.60 -18.44
CA LYS A 372 -49.31 -45.36 -18.28
C LYS A 372 -49.66 -46.14 -19.55
N ALA A 373 -49.49 -45.54 -20.73
CA ALA A 373 -49.73 -46.22 -22.02
C ALA A 373 -48.78 -47.42 -22.23
N ARG A 374 -47.49 -47.24 -21.93
CA ARG A 374 -46.44 -48.26 -21.98
C ARG A 374 -46.73 -49.43 -21.03
N VAL A 375 -47.16 -49.17 -19.79
CA VAL A 375 -47.67 -50.21 -18.87
C VAL A 375 -48.82 -51.00 -19.50
N GLN A 376 -49.82 -50.31 -20.09
CA GLN A 376 -50.93 -50.99 -20.76
C GLN A 376 -50.49 -51.78 -22.01
N HIS A 377 -49.41 -51.38 -22.70
CA HIS A 377 -48.83 -52.14 -23.79
C HIS A 377 -48.15 -53.42 -23.32
N VAL A 378 -47.41 -53.40 -22.19
CA VAL A 378 -46.87 -54.62 -21.58
C VAL A 378 -47.98 -55.58 -21.19
N VAL A 379 -48.98 -55.09 -20.44
CA VAL A 379 -50.12 -55.91 -20.01
C VAL A 379 -50.83 -56.54 -21.21
N ARG A 380 -51.09 -55.77 -22.28
CA ARG A 380 -51.77 -56.26 -23.48
C ARG A 380 -50.95 -57.28 -24.29
N GLU A 381 -49.65 -57.07 -24.46
CA GLU A 381 -48.80 -58.00 -25.22
C GLU A 381 -48.64 -59.34 -24.48
N VAL A 382 -48.44 -59.31 -23.15
CA VAL A 382 -48.23 -60.52 -22.34
C VAL A 382 -49.54 -61.25 -22.05
N SER A 383 -50.65 -60.55 -21.79
CA SER A 383 -51.96 -61.19 -21.58
C SER A 383 -52.44 -61.92 -22.85
N TRP A 384 -52.29 -61.30 -24.02
CA TRP A 384 -52.58 -61.94 -25.32
C TRP A 384 -51.79 -63.24 -25.54
N VAL A 385 -50.53 -63.30 -25.06
CA VAL A 385 -49.69 -64.50 -25.12
C VAL A 385 -50.28 -65.65 -24.30
N VAL A 386 -50.89 -65.37 -23.14
CA VAL A 386 -51.36 -66.39 -22.18
C VAL A 386 -52.88 -66.60 -22.12
N GLN A 387 -53.70 -65.82 -22.85
CA GLN A 387 -55.17 -65.80 -22.69
C GLN A 387 -55.88 -67.16 -22.93
N HIS A 388 -55.23 -68.10 -23.61
CA HIS A 388 -55.78 -69.44 -23.86
C HIS A 388 -55.18 -70.52 -22.94
N LEU A 389 -54.22 -70.16 -22.08
CA LEU A 389 -53.58 -71.07 -21.13
C LEU A 389 -54.27 -71.03 -19.76
N LEU A 390 -54.67 -69.84 -19.32
CA LEU A 390 -55.35 -69.63 -18.04
C LEU A 390 -56.88 -69.71 -18.19
N GLY A 391 -57.56 -70.25 -17.18
CA GLY A 391 -59.01 -70.15 -17.06
C GLY A 391 -59.46 -68.70 -16.79
N ALA A 392 -60.72 -68.36 -17.07
CA ALA A 392 -61.19 -66.97 -17.06
C ALA A 392 -60.94 -66.21 -15.74
N LEU A 393 -61.07 -66.87 -14.58
CA LEU A 393 -60.82 -66.25 -13.27
C LEU A 393 -59.30 -66.06 -12.99
N PRO A 394 -58.43 -67.09 -13.11
CA PRO A 394 -56.98 -66.89 -13.07
C PRO A 394 -56.44 -65.90 -14.11
N TYR A 395 -57.06 -65.80 -15.30
CA TYR A 395 -56.65 -64.86 -16.33
C TYR A 395 -56.90 -63.40 -15.93
N ASP A 396 -58.08 -63.09 -15.38
CA ASP A 396 -58.42 -61.74 -14.92
C ASP A 396 -57.55 -61.33 -13.72
N ALA A 397 -57.35 -62.25 -12.76
CA ALA A 397 -56.42 -62.08 -11.65
C ALA A 397 -54.98 -61.81 -12.13
N PHE A 398 -54.47 -62.61 -13.06
CA PHE A 398 -53.14 -62.41 -13.67
C PHE A 398 -53.02 -61.06 -14.37
N CYS A 399 -54.03 -60.66 -15.16
CA CYS A 399 -54.00 -59.37 -15.87
C CYS A 399 -54.01 -58.17 -14.90
N SER A 400 -54.78 -58.26 -13.81
CA SER A 400 -54.81 -57.23 -12.77
C SER A 400 -53.50 -57.16 -11.99
N GLY A 401 -52.96 -58.32 -11.57
CA GLY A 401 -51.66 -58.43 -10.91
C GLY A 401 -50.51 -57.93 -11.79
N LEU A 402 -50.55 -58.23 -13.10
CA LEU A 402 -49.59 -57.75 -14.08
C LEU A 402 -49.67 -56.23 -14.27
N GLY A 403 -50.88 -55.66 -14.31
CA GLY A 403 -51.07 -54.22 -14.31
C GLY A 403 -50.45 -53.53 -13.09
N SER A 404 -50.60 -54.13 -11.91
CA SER A 404 -49.94 -53.66 -10.68
C SER A 404 -48.41 -53.79 -10.73
N ALA A 405 -47.89 -54.95 -11.13
CA ALA A 405 -46.45 -55.20 -11.17
C ALA A 405 -45.72 -54.36 -12.23
N CYS A 406 -46.31 -54.18 -13.43
CA CYS A 406 -45.76 -53.31 -14.46
C CYS A 406 -45.88 -51.82 -14.10
N ALA A 407 -46.91 -51.41 -13.35
CA ALA A 407 -46.99 -50.04 -12.82
C ALA A 407 -45.87 -49.75 -11.82
N LEU A 408 -45.61 -50.68 -10.88
CA LEU A 408 -44.45 -50.60 -9.98
C LEU A 408 -43.15 -50.52 -10.79
N ALA A 409 -42.93 -51.45 -11.72
CA ALA A 409 -41.74 -51.46 -12.57
C ALA A 409 -41.52 -50.15 -13.35
N CYS A 410 -42.60 -49.48 -13.77
CA CYS A 410 -42.51 -48.18 -14.45
C CYS A 410 -42.11 -47.05 -13.50
N THR A 411 -42.68 -46.99 -12.29
CA THR A 411 -42.34 -46.00 -11.25
C THR A 411 -40.93 -46.20 -10.70
N GLU A 412 -40.51 -47.45 -10.55
CA GLU A 412 -39.16 -47.83 -10.13
C GLU A 412 -38.12 -47.52 -11.22
N TRP A 413 -38.38 -47.90 -12.48
CA TRP A 413 -37.49 -47.53 -13.60
C TRP A 413 -37.41 -46.01 -13.83
N GLN A 414 -38.44 -45.23 -13.50
CA GLN A 414 -38.36 -43.77 -13.53
C GLN A 414 -37.32 -43.19 -12.55
N LYS A 415 -36.95 -43.90 -11.48
CA LYS A 415 -35.80 -43.54 -10.63
C LYS A 415 -34.49 -43.76 -11.37
N ILE A 416 -34.35 -44.92 -12.03
CA ILE A 416 -33.20 -45.29 -12.87
C ILE A 416 -33.02 -44.34 -14.07
N GLN A 417 -34.10 -43.88 -14.71
CA GLN A 417 -34.02 -42.84 -15.75
C GLN A 417 -33.33 -41.55 -15.24
N THR A 418 -33.55 -41.20 -13.97
CA THR A 418 -32.89 -40.06 -13.30
C THR A 418 -31.52 -40.37 -12.70
N ALA A 419 -30.96 -41.56 -12.90
CA ALA A 419 -29.57 -41.86 -12.52
C ALA A 419 -28.58 -41.01 -13.32
N ARG A 420 -27.40 -40.76 -12.76
CA ARG A 420 -26.29 -40.15 -13.53
C ARG A 420 -25.74 -41.14 -14.56
N MET A 421 -25.25 -42.28 -14.05
CA MET A 421 -24.89 -43.46 -14.83
C MET A 421 -26.03 -43.94 -15.74
N LYS A 422 -25.68 -44.53 -16.88
CA LYS A 422 -26.63 -44.98 -17.91
C LYS A 422 -26.83 -46.49 -17.82
N ILE A 423 -27.93 -46.91 -17.20
CA ILE A 423 -28.26 -48.34 -17.02
C ILE A 423 -29.12 -48.83 -18.19
N GLU A 424 -28.67 -49.86 -18.90
CA GLU A 424 -29.40 -50.53 -20.00
C GLU A 424 -29.46 -52.07 -19.78
N PRO A 425 -30.58 -52.73 -20.14
CA PRO A 425 -30.72 -54.18 -20.01
C PRO A 425 -30.03 -54.94 -21.15
N TYR A 426 -29.10 -55.84 -20.82
CA TYR A 426 -28.33 -56.65 -21.74
C TYR A 426 -28.90 -58.07 -21.93
N PHE A 427 -28.88 -58.58 -23.16
CA PHE A 427 -29.88 -59.56 -23.61
C PHE A 427 -29.43 -60.59 -24.66
N GLY A 428 -28.19 -60.59 -25.11
CA GLY A 428 -27.76 -61.35 -26.28
C GLY A 428 -26.23 -61.45 -26.41
N PRO A 429 -25.72 -62.10 -27.47
CA PRO A 429 -24.27 -62.25 -27.67
C PRO A 429 -23.56 -60.91 -27.96
N PRO A 430 -22.27 -60.76 -27.59
CA PRO A 430 -21.44 -61.71 -26.84
C PRO A 430 -21.95 -61.96 -25.40
N TYR A 431 -22.02 -63.22 -24.98
CA TYR A 431 -22.49 -63.56 -23.62
C TYR A 431 -21.32 -63.67 -22.64
N ASP A 432 -20.12 -63.87 -23.17
CA ASP A 432 -18.79 -63.95 -22.58
C ASP A 432 -18.29 -62.64 -21.93
N GLU A 433 -19.04 -61.56 -22.04
CA GLU A 433 -18.80 -60.28 -21.36
C GLU A 433 -19.61 -60.15 -20.04
N PHE A 434 -20.39 -61.18 -19.64
CA PHE A 434 -21.43 -61.07 -18.62
C PHE A 434 -21.64 -62.34 -17.78
N ASP A 435 -21.82 -62.16 -16.47
CA ASP A 435 -22.27 -63.22 -15.56
C ASP A 435 -23.73 -63.65 -15.85
N TRP A 436 -23.92 -64.93 -16.19
CA TRP A 436 -25.24 -65.55 -16.35
C TRP A 436 -25.48 -66.64 -15.32
N GLN A 437 -26.48 -66.45 -14.46
CA GLN A 437 -26.90 -67.42 -13.46
C GLN A 437 -28.06 -68.29 -13.97
N ALA A 438 -28.02 -69.58 -13.65
CA ALA A 438 -29.11 -70.51 -13.96
C ALA A 438 -30.36 -70.16 -13.16
N LEU A 439 -31.53 -70.07 -13.81
CA LEU A 439 -32.78 -69.68 -13.16
C LEU A 439 -33.13 -70.64 -12.00
N PRO A 440 -33.19 -70.16 -10.74
CA PRO A 440 -33.42 -71.02 -9.58
C PRO A 440 -34.91 -71.38 -9.46
N LEU A 441 -35.29 -72.53 -10.02
CA LEU A 441 -36.60 -73.15 -9.82
C LEU A 441 -36.41 -74.53 -9.15
N PRO A 442 -37.08 -74.82 -8.01
CA PRO A 442 -36.97 -76.12 -7.32
C PRO A 442 -37.32 -77.32 -8.20
N GLU A 443 -38.15 -77.11 -9.23
CA GLU A 443 -38.52 -78.12 -10.22
C GLU A 443 -37.36 -78.53 -11.17
N PHE A 444 -36.25 -77.77 -11.23
CA PHE A 444 -35.02 -78.14 -11.93
C PHE A 444 -34.00 -78.87 -11.03
N GLU A 445 -33.93 -78.51 -9.74
CA GLU A 445 -32.97 -79.07 -8.77
C GLU A 445 -33.16 -80.57 -8.50
N GLY A 446 -34.38 -81.08 -8.69
CA GLY A 446 -34.82 -82.38 -8.22
C GLY A 446 -34.17 -83.64 -8.80
N ARG A 447 -33.01 -83.56 -9.50
CA ARG A 447 -32.29 -84.76 -9.97
C ARG A 447 -30.80 -84.65 -10.33
N THR A 448 -30.11 -83.54 -10.11
CA THR A 448 -28.64 -83.43 -10.31
C THR A 448 -27.80 -84.10 -9.21
N GLY A 449 -28.39 -85.06 -8.49
CA GLY A 449 -27.65 -86.03 -7.68
C GLY A 449 -26.82 -86.94 -8.57
N SER A 450 -25.64 -86.47 -8.95
CA SER A 450 -24.61 -87.25 -9.66
C SER A 450 -24.42 -88.60 -8.98
N PRO A 451 -24.30 -89.71 -9.75
CA PRO A 451 -24.11 -91.03 -9.18
C PRO A 451 -22.68 -91.15 -8.64
N GLN A 452 -22.47 -90.60 -7.43
CA GLN A 452 -21.20 -90.63 -6.71
C GLN A 452 -20.77 -92.09 -6.56
N THR A 453 -19.73 -92.48 -7.29
CA THR A 453 -19.26 -93.86 -7.36
C THR A 453 -18.78 -94.31 -5.98
N GLY A 454 -19.56 -95.17 -5.35
CA GLY A 454 -19.53 -95.33 -3.90
C GLY A 454 -18.21 -95.80 -3.31
N SER A 455 -17.81 -95.16 -2.21
CA SER A 455 -16.77 -95.64 -1.27
C SER A 455 -17.12 -95.16 0.15
N GLY A 456 -16.57 -95.81 1.17
CA GLY A 456 -16.60 -95.31 2.55
C GLY A 456 -17.91 -95.50 3.34
N ALA A 457 -18.26 -96.74 3.71
CA ALA A 457 -19.33 -96.98 4.69
C ALA A 457 -18.81 -96.83 6.14
N SER A 458 -19.29 -95.83 6.88
CA SER A 458 -19.23 -95.73 8.36
C SER A 458 -20.13 -94.59 8.86
N SER A 459 -20.74 -94.54 10.05
CA SER A 459 -21.30 -95.54 11.02
C SER A 459 -21.43 -94.87 12.42
N ALA A 460 -22.23 -93.80 12.52
CA ALA A 460 -22.82 -93.29 13.78
C ALA A 460 -24.02 -92.39 13.40
N ARG A 461 -25.22 -92.40 14.00
CA ARG A 461 -25.80 -92.92 15.26
C ARG A 461 -25.62 -92.04 16.51
N GLY A 462 -26.47 -91.02 16.64
CA GLY A 462 -26.93 -90.47 17.93
C GLY A 462 -27.16 -88.96 17.93
N GLY A 463 -28.28 -88.49 18.47
CA GLY A 463 -28.50 -87.06 18.77
C GLY A 463 -29.88 -86.51 18.39
N SER A 464 -30.76 -86.32 19.38
CA SER A 464 -31.98 -85.49 19.35
C SER A 464 -32.50 -85.34 20.79
N PRO A 465 -33.24 -84.28 21.14
CA PRO A 465 -33.03 -82.88 20.75
C PRO A 465 -33.01 -81.94 21.98
N ALA A 466 -32.44 -80.75 21.82
CA ALA A 466 -32.66 -79.59 22.68
C ALA A 466 -32.53 -78.33 21.80
N GLN A 467 -33.20 -77.18 21.94
CA GLN A 467 -34.34 -76.67 22.73
C GLN A 467 -33.95 -75.25 23.18
N ALA A 468 -34.68 -74.27 22.64
CA ALA A 468 -34.86 -72.90 23.12
C ALA A 468 -33.72 -71.87 22.90
N GLU A 469 -34.19 -70.63 22.73
CA GLU A 469 -33.51 -69.32 22.74
C GLU A 469 -32.57 -69.07 21.53
N ASP A 470 -32.50 -67.86 20.96
CA ASP A 470 -33.09 -66.56 21.36
C ASP A 470 -33.65 -65.78 20.15
N THR A 471 -34.53 -64.79 20.38
CA THR A 471 -35.16 -63.96 19.33
C THR A 471 -34.96 -62.46 19.60
N PRO A 472 -34.15 -61.74 18.80
CA PRO A 472 -34.04 -60.29 18.90
C PRO A 472 -35.28 -59.62 18.30
N VAL A 473 -36.02 -58.87 19.13
CA VAL A 473 -37.11 -58.01 18.66
C VAL A 473 -36.52 -56.76 18.00
N VAL A 474 -36.64 -56.65 16.68
CA VAL A 474 -36.32 -55.44 15.94
C VAL A 474 -37.59 -54.59 15.83
N THR A 475 -37.65 -53.50 16.59
CA THR A 475 -38.72 -52.50 16.48
C THR A 475 -38.46 -51.63 15.24
N ILE A 476 -39.35 -51.71 14.25
CA ILE A 476 -39.33 -50.83 13.07
C ILE A 476 -40.42 -49.77 13.28
N GLU A 477 -40.05 -48.48 13.25
CA GLU A 477 -40.99 -47.36 13.26
C GLU A 477 -41.11 -46.75 11.86
N SER A 478 -42.32 -46.78 11.28
CA SER A 478 -42.73 -46.18 10.00
C SER A 478 -44.28 -46.12 9.97
N ASP A 479 -44.99 -45.12 9.42
CA ASP A 479 -44.58 -43.82 8.84
C ASP A 479 -45.21 -42.65 9.66
N GLU A 480 -46.06 -41.69 9.24
CA GLU A 480 -46.65 -41.29 7.95
C GLU A 480 -47.05 -39.79 7.94
N ALA A 481 -47.35 -39.27 6.74
CA ALA A 481 -48.27 -38.16 6.43
C ALA A 481 -48.09 -36.76 7.08
N ALA A 482 -47.42 -35.94 6.28
CA ALA A 482 -47.66 -34.51 6.05
C ALA A 482 -49.12 -33.98 6.18
N ALA A 483 -49.22 -32.66 6.43
CA ALA A 483 -50.37 -31.83 6.04
C ALA A 483 -49.88 -30.47 5.48
N VAL A 484 -50.60 -29.91 4.51
CA VAL A 484 -50.33 -28.61 3.87
C VAL A 484 -51.65 -27.83 3.84
N GLU A 485 -51.64 -26.54 4.19
CA GLU A 485 -52.75 -25.64 3.85
C GLU A 485 -52.29 -24.17 3.69
N LEU A 486 -53.08 -23.37 2.97
CA LEU A 486 -52.77 -22.01 2.49
C LEU A 486 -54.02 -21.12 2.52
N ASP A 487 -53.97 -20.02 3.28
CA ASP A 487 -54.59 -18.70 2.98
C ASP A 487 -53.95 -17.66 3.94
N GLY A 488 -54.00 -16.33 3.80
CA GLY A 488 -55.11 -15.44 3.41
C GLY A 488 -55.81 -14.91 4.68
N THR A 489 -56.03 -13.62 4.94
CA THR A 489 -55.90 -12.40 4.12
C THR A 489 -55.68 -11.13 5.01
N ALA A 490 -55.26 -10.01 4.41
CA ALA A 490 -54.94 -8.66 4.92
C ALA A 490 -55.82 -7.99 6.02
N VAL A 491 -55.34 -6.86 6.59
CA VAL A 491 -55.94 -5.49 6.52
C VAL A 491 -55.20 -4.44 7.38
N GLY A 492 -54.97 -3.24 6.81
CA GLY A 492 -54.76 -1.95 7.52
C GLY A 492 -53.33 -1.62 8.02
N ALA A 493 -52.93 -0.35 8.19
CA ALA A 493 -53.60 0.94 7.88
C ALA A 493 -52.58 2.10 7.75
N ASP A 494 -53.05 3.27 7.32
CA ASP A 494 -52.27 4.44 6.86
C ASP A 494 -51.71 5.39 7.94
N ALA A 495 -50.59 6.06 7.62
CA ALA A 495 -50.18 7.46 7.95
C ALA A 495 -48.69 7.60 7.57
N ASP A 496 -48.24 8.34 6.56
CA ASP A 496 -48.44 9.76 6.22
C ASP A 496 -48.02 10.75 7.31
N THR A 497 -46.84 11.37 7.12
CA THR A 497 -46.63 12.79 7.49
C THR A 497 -45.41 13.36 6.77
N THR A 498 -45.61 14.40 5.97
CA THR A 498 -44.54 15.24 5.40
C THR A 498 -44.06 16.30 6.40
N THR A 499 -42.77 16.68 6.37
CA THR A 499 -42.38 18.07 6.67
C THR A 499 -41.08 18.46 5.96
N GLU A 500 -40.94 19.73 5.65
CA GLU A 500 -39.81 20.31 4.91
C GLU A 500 -38.61 20.64 5.84
N GLY A 501 -37.43 20.84 5.26
CA GLY A 501 -36.20 21.09 6.02
C GLY A 501 -35.95 22.57 6.35
N ASN A 502 -34.92 22.82 7.18
CA ASN A 502 -34.27 24.13 7.23
C ASN A 502 -32.83 24.01 7.77
N ALA A 503 -31.93 24.85 7.24
CA ALA A 503 -30.65 25.20 7.88
C ALA A 503 -30.84 26.56 8.61
N PRO A 504 -29.94 26.99 9.53
CA PRO A 504 -28.69 27.62 9.08
C PRO A 504 -27.47 27.49 10.03
N ALA A 505 -26.41 28.20 9.64
CA ALA A 505 -25.04 28.29 10.18
C ALA A 505 -24.82 28.75 11.65
N GLY A 506 -23.56 28.60 12.09
CA GLY A 506 -22.93 29.15 13.31
C GLY A 506 -21.78 28.22 13.76
N GLU A 507 -20.50 28.49 13.44
CA GLU A 507 -19.56 29.43 14.12
C GLU A 507 -19.26 29.10 15.60
N GLY A 508 -17.97 28.89 15.95
CA GLY A 508 -17.50 28.75 17.35
C GLY A 508 -16.18 27.98 17.50
N ALA A 509 -15.14 28.62 18.05
CA ALA A 509 -13.76 28.09 18.18
C ALA A 509 -13.47 27.42 19.57
N PRO A 510 -12.32 26.74 19.78
CA PRO A 510 -11.98 25.93 20.98
C PRO A 510 -11.11 26.75 21.99
N PRO A 511 -10.17 26.24 22.85
CA PRO A 511 -9.83 24.86 23.31
C PRO A 511 -9.50 24.68 24.84
N THR A 512 -9.32 23.42 25.28
CA THR A 512 -8.47 22.91 26.42
C THR A 512 -8.43 21.36 26.30
N ALA A 513 -7.35 20.56 26.43
CA ALA A 513 -6.21 20.49 27.39
C ALA A 513 -6.60 19.79 28.72
N GLU A 514 -5.92 18.75 29.27
CA GLU A 514 -4.78 17.89 28.82
C GLU A 514 -5.23 16.39 28.70
N ASP A 515 -4.56 15.24 29.01
CA ASP A 515 -3.27 14.82 29.63
C ASP A 515 -2.95 13.31 29.34
N LYS A 516 -1.64 12.93 29.25
CA LYS A 516 -1.01 11.56 29.39
C LYS A 516 -1.42 10.38 28.46
N ALA A 517 -0.57 9.36 28.17
CA ALA A 517 0.86 9.13 28.47
C ALA A 517 1.55 8.19 27.44
N GLU A 518 2.86 8.40 27.25
CA GLU A 518 4.00 7.45 27.09
C GLU A 518 3.88 6.13 26.27
N GLY A 519 4.87 5.92 25.39
CA GLY A 519 5.09 4.67 24.63
C GLY A 519 6.15 4.81 23.52
N GLU A 520 7.44 4.89 23.89
CA GLU A 520 8.55 5.12 22.95
C GLU A 520 9.03 3.85 22.19
N PRO A 521 9.79 4.00 21.08
CA PRO A 521 9.97 2.96 20.05
C PRO A 521 11.25 2.10 20.20
N ALA A 522 11.43 1.16 19.27
CA ALA A 522 12.69 0.45 19.02
C ALA A 522 13.03 0.45 17.51
N GLU A 523 14.32 0.44 17.18
CA GLU A 523 14.89 0.60 15.83
C GLU A 523 15.45 -0.73 15.26
N GLY A 524 15.93 -0.71 14.01
CA GLY A 524 16.77 -1.77 13.41
C GLY A 524 16.05 -2.67 12.39
N ASN A 525 16.23 -2.65 11.05
CA ASN A 525 17.31 -2.28 10.10
C ASN A 525 18.17 -3.45 9.57
N THR A 526 17.93 -3.87 8.30
CA THR A 526 18.78 -4.67 7.38
C THR A 526 19.29 -6.05 7.87
N ASP A 527 19.56 -7.07 7.05
CA ASP A 527 20.19 -7.09 5.71
C ASP A 527 19.88 -8.41 4.94
N ALA A 528 20.50 -8.62 3.77
CA ALA A 528 20.62 -9.91 3.06
C ALA A 528 21.47 -10.93 3.86
N GLY A 529 21.62 -12.21 3.51
CA GLY A 529 21.20 -13.02 2.37
C GLY A 529 22.07 -14.30 2.27
N ASP A 530 21.95 -15.04 1.17
CA ASP A 530 22.85 -16.14 0.72
C ASP A 530 22.99 -17.47 1.53
N ASN A 531 22.64 -18.54 0.81
CA ASN A 531 23.40 -19.79 0.61
C ASN A 531 23.31 -21.04 1.53
N ALA A 532 23.49 -22.14 0.80
CA ALA A 532 24.13 -23.42 1.14
C ALA A 532 23.29 -24.60 1.64
N ASP A 533 23.42 -25.68 0.88
CA ASP A 533 23.05 -27.06 1.13
C ASP A 533 23.57 -27.63 2.46
N ALA A 534 22.84 -28.61 3.01
CA ALA A 534 23.41 -29.64 3.86
C ALA A 534 22.61 -30.96 3.74
N ASP A 535 23.25 -32.01 3.22
CA ASP A 535 22.92 -33.38 3.61
C ASP A 535 23.14 -33.55 5.12
N ALA A 536 22.28 -34.35 5.79
CA ALA A 536 22.70 -35.59 6.45
C ALA A 536 21.72 -36.09 7.55
N ALA A 537 21.22 -37.31 7.34
CA ALA A 537 21.18 -38.43 8.29
C ALA A 537 20.43 -38.36 9.65
N ALA A 538 19.94 -39.54 10.02
CA ALA A 538 19.59 -40.00 11.37
C ALA A 538 18.45 -39.29 12.12
N ASP A 539 17.29 -39.94 12.13
CA ASP A 539 16.59 -40.22 13.40
C ASP A 539 16.46 -41.74 13.57
N ASP A 540 16.40 -42.22 14.82
CA ASP A 540 16.68 -43.60 15.22
C ASP A 540 15.62 -44.12 16.21
N THR A 541 14.55 -44.72 15.67
CA THR A 541 13.45 -45.29 16.47
C THR A 541 13.36 -46.80 16.28
N ALA A 542 14.27 -47.53 16.90
CA ALA A 542 14.17 -48.98 17.05
C ALA A 542 12.98 -49.36 17.97
N VAL A 543 12.01 -50.10 17.42
CA VAL A 543 11.02 -50.86 18.21
C VAL A 543 11.05 -52.31 17.74
N ALA A 544 11.54 -53.20 18.59
CA ALA A 544 11.55 -54.63 18.34
C ALA A 544 10.36 -55.32 19.01
N ASN A 545 9.54 -56.01 18.21
CA ASN A 545 8.71 -57.16 18.57
C ASN A 545 8.49 -57.92 17.23
N SER A 546 8.93 -59.15 16.98
CA SER A 546 8.97 -60.38 17.80
C SER A 546 7.60 -61.07 17.97
N SER A 547 7.04 -61.55 16.86
CA SER A 547 6.16 -62.71 16.85
C SER A 547 6.14 -63.35 15.45
N ASP A 548 6.97 -64.36 15.24
CA ASP A 548 6.80 -65.28 14.11
C ASP A 548 5.43 -65.98 14.29
N ASN A 549 4.59 -65.94 13.26
CA ASN A 549 3.37 -66.73 13.23
C ASN A 549 3.10 -67.21 11.79
N ASP A 550 4.04 -68.02 11.29
CA ASP A 550 3.93 -68.81 10.05
C ASP A 550 2.63 -69.63 10.09
N THR A 551 1.57 -69.03 9.56
CA THR A 551 0.27 -69.67 9.39
C THR A 551 0.16 -69.89 7.89
N ALA A 552 0.62 -71.05 7.44
CA ALA A 552 0.38 -71.50 6.08
C ALA A 552 -1.13 -71.73 5.92
N ILE A 553 -1.84 -70.67 5.54
CA ILE A 553 -3.13 -70.78 4.88
C ILE A 553 -2.85 -71.58 3.61
N ALA A 554 -3.60 -72.65 3.40
CA ALA A 554 -3.58 -73.33 2.12
C ALA A 554 -4.31 -72.42 1.13
N ASP A 555 -3.63 -72.05 0.05
CA ASP A 555 -4.24 -71.44 -1.12
C ASP A 555 -5.07 -72.53 -1.83
N ASP A 556 -6.21 -72.90 -1.23
CA ASP A 556 -7.26 -73.70 -1.87
C ASP A 556 -7.98 -72.81 -2.90
N GLU A 557 -7.25 -72.29 -3.89
CA GLU A 557 -7.76 -71.51 -5.05
C GLU A 557 -8.54 -72.38 -6.07
N ASP A 558 -9.10 -73.51 -5.59
CA ASP A 558 -9.97 -74.44 -6.33
C ASP A 558 -11.47 -74.06 -6.18
N ASP A 559 -11.78 -72.80 -5.84
CA ASP A 559 -13.08 -72.20 -6.15
C ASP A 559 -13.15 -72.01 -7.68
N ASP A 560 -13.42 -73.11 -8.40
CA ASP A 560 -13.88 -73.12 -9.79
C ASP A 560 -15.19 -72.30 -9.86
N ASP A 561 -15.09 -70.99 -10.05
CA ASP A 561 -16.24 -70.14 -10.41
C ASP A 561 -16.91 -70.78 -11.64
N ASP A 562 -18.15 -71.24 -11.47
CA ASP A 562 -18.96 -71.99 -12.46
C ASP A 562 -19.39 -71.08 -13.64
N GLU A 563 -18.41 -70.51 -14.36
CA GLU A 563 -18.60 -69.58 -15.48
C GLU A 563 -19.44 -70.27 -16.57
N MET A 564 -20.68 -69.80 -16.72
CA MET A 564 -21.64 -70.49 -17.55
C MET A 564 -21.30 -70.32 -19.03
N ASP A 565 -20.77 -71.38 -19.66
CA ASP A 565 -20.51 -71.46 -21.09
C ASP A 565 -21.64 -70.78 -21.91
N PRO A 566 -21.34 -69.66 -22.61
CA PRO A 566 -22.25 -68.99 -23.55
C PRO A 566 -23.03 -69.92 -24.48
N SER A 567 -22.47 -71.07 -24.82
CA SER A 567 -23.11 -72.08 -25.65
C SER A 567 -24.31 -72.74 -24.96
N ASP A 568 -24.29 -72.91 -23.63
CA ASP A 568 -25.28 -73.65 -22.83
C ASP A 568 -26.50 -72.81 -22.41
N ILE A 569 -26.47 -71.50 -22.65
CA ILE A 569 -27.62 -70.60 -22.56
C ILE A 569 -28.67 -70.99 -23.62
N LEU A 570 -29.83 -71.49 -23.18
CA LEU A 570 -30.96 -71.81 -24.07
C LEU A 570 -31.93 -70.64 -24.21
N LEU A 571 -32.19 -69.90 -23.12
CA LEU A 571 -33.15 -68.80 -23.08
C LEU A 571 -32.78 -67.79 -22.00
N VAL A 572 -32.58 -66.52 -22.38
CA VAL A 572 -32.48 -65.41 -21.42
C VAL A 572 -33.89 -65.12 -20.86
N VAL A 573 -34.03 -65.23 -19.54
CA VAL A 573 -35.28 -65.02 -18.78
C VAL A 573 -35.30 -63.62 -18.17
N TRP A 574 -34.18 -63.18 -17.61
CA TRP A 574 -33.94 -61.82 -17.15
C TRP A 574 -32.62 -61.31 -17.73
N PRO A 575 -32.54 -60.06 -18.23
CA PRO A 575 -31.29 -59.47 -18.69
C PRO A 575 -30.30 -59.34 -17.54
N SER A 576 -29.01 -59.36 -17.85
CA SER A 576 -28.04 -58.65 -16.99
C SER A 576 -28.32 -57.16 -17.14
N MET A 577 -28.37 -56.41 -16.04
CA MET A 577 -28.47 -54.96 -16.09
C MET A 577 -27.06 -54.39 -16.07
N ALA A 578 -26.74 -53.53 -17.04
CA ALA A 578 -25.39 -53.02 -17.24
C ALA A 578 -25.35 -51.50 -17.14
N VAL A 579 -24.33 -50.98 -16.47
CA VAL A 579 -23.91 -49.58 -16.63
C VAL A 579 -23.15 -49.47 -17.94
N VAL A 580 -23.51 -48.50 -18.78
CA VAL A 580 -22.81 -48.18 -20.02
C VAL A 580 -21.99 -46.92 -19.80
N GLU A 581 -20.67 -47.03 -19.89
CA GLU A 581 -19.74 -45.89 -19.83
C GLU A 581 -18.76 -45.95 -21.01
N ASN A 582 -18.69 -44.88 -21.80
CA ASN A 582 -17.86 -44.78 -23.01
C ASN A 582 -18.23 -45.83 -24.11
N GLY A 583 -19.31 -46.58 -23.92
CA GLY A 583 -19.77 -47.66 -24.79
C GLY A 583 -19.39 -49.07 -24.32
N ASP A 584 -18.49 -49.19 -23.35
CA ASP A 584 -18.25 -50.45 -22.64
C ASP A 584 -19.43 -50.70 -21.68
N HIS A 585 -19.78 -51.96 -21.47
CA HIS A 585 -20.90 -52.36 -20.62
C HIS A 585 -20.35 -53.10 -19.40
N GLN A 586 -20.67 -52.63 -18.20
CA GLN A 586 -20.26 -53.24 -16.94
C GLN A 586 -21.50 -53.81 -16.22
N PRO A 587 -21.58 -55.13 -15.96
CA PRO A 587 -22.73 -55.72 -15.30
C PRO A 587 -22.85 -55.25 -13.84
N ILE A 588 -24.02 -54.72 -13.47
CA ILE A 588 -24.40 -54.44 -12.08
C ILE A 588 -25.38 -55.48 -11.52
N THR A 589 -26.00 -56.30 -12.38
CA THR A 589 -26.72 -57.52 -11.94
C THR A 589 -26.40 -58.69 -12.87
N GLN A 590 -26.24 -59.88 -12.30
CA GLN A 590 -26.19 -61.11 -13.09
C GLN A 590 -27.48 -61.30 -13.89
N GLY A 591 -27.37 -61.84 -15.11
CA GLY A 591 -28.54 -62.19 -15.93
C GLY A 591 -29.08 -63.57 -15.59
N LEU A 592 -30.38 -63.80 -15.73
CA LEU A 592 -31.00 -65.10 -15.42
C LEU A 592 -31.38 -65.86 -16.69
N VAL A 593 -30.95 -67.12 -16.81
CA VAL A 593 -31.13 -67.95 -18.01
C VAL A 593 -31.71 -69.34 -17.70
N VAL A 594 -32.38 -69.95 -18.68
CA VAL A 594 -32.55 -71.41 -18.69
C VAL A 594 -31.38 -72.02 -19.45
N THR A 595 -30.72 -73.01 -18.85
CA THR A 595 -29.62 -73.75 -19.51
C THR A 595 -30.13 -74.93 -20.34
N LYS A 596 -29.31 -75.42 -21.29
CA LYS A 596 -29.60 -76.69 -22.01
C LYS A 596 -29.82 -77.84 -21.03
N ALA A 597 -29.06 -77.90 -19.93
CA ALA A 597 -29.17 -78.94 -18.91
C ALA A 597 -30.52 -78.90 -18.18
N GLN A 598 -30.96 -77.74 -17.69
CA GLN A 598 -32.27 -77.55 -17.05
C GLN A 598 -33.42 -77.96 -18.01
N ALA A 599 -33.30 -77.60 -19.28
CA ALA A 599 -34.29 -77.90 -20.31
C ALA A 599 -34.28 -79.35 -20.83
N ALA A 600 -33.26 -80.17 -20.52
CA ALA A 600 -33.08 -81.50 -21.09
C ALA A 600 -34.27 -82.45 -20.83
N LEU A 601 -34.83 -82.41 -19.62
CA LEU A 601 -36.02 -83.18 -19.25
C LEU A 601 -37.28 -82.71 -20.02
N ALA A 602 -37.39 -81.40 -20.30
CA ALA A 602 -38.49 -80.84 -21.09
C ALA A 602 -38.41 -81.28 -22.55
N PHE A 603 -37.22 -81.31 -23.14
CA PHE A 603 -37.00 -81.89 -24.47
C PHE A 603 -37.38 -83.37 -24.51
N GLN A 604 -37.01 -84.15 -23.48
CA GLN A 604 -37.39 -85.57 -23.38
C GLN A 604 -38.93 -85.74 -23.33
N GLU A 605 -39.64 -84.92 -22.56
CA GLU A 605 -41.10 -84.97 -22.45
C GLU A 605 -41.80 -84.59 -23.78
N VAL A 606 -41.37 -83.50 -24.42
CA VAL A 606 -41.89 -83.08 -25.75
C VAL A 606 -41.65 -84.16 -26.81
N TYR A 607 -40.47 -84.79 -26.80
CA TYR A 607 -40.15 -85.88 -27.73
C TYR A 607 -40.97 -87.14 -27.46
N ALA A 608 -41.17 -87.51 -26.20
CA ALA A 608 -42.01 -88.63 -25.81
C ALA A 608 -43.48 -88.43 -26.24
N ALA A 609 -44.07 -87.26 -25.96
CA ALA A 609 -45.43 -86.92 -26.35
C ALA A 609 -45.65 -86.96 -27.88
N ARG A 610 -44.67 -86.48 -28.65
CA ARG A 610 -44.70 -86.53 -30.12
C ARG A 610 -44.69 -87.96 -30.67
N ASN A 611 -43.97 -88.87 -30.02
CA ASN A 611 -43.87 -90.26 -30.45
C ASN A 611 -45.07 -91.12 -30.02
N THR A 612 -45.64 -90.88 -28.84
CA THR A 612 -46.84 -91.61 -28.37
C THR A 612 -48.09 -91.21 -29.14
N GLY A 613 -48.28 -89.90 -29.41
CA GLY A 613 -49.47 -89.39 -30.08
C GLY A 613 -49.72 -89.98 -31.48
N ASN A 614 -48.67 -90.22 -32.26
CA ASN A 614 -48.78 -90.81 -33.60
C ASN A 614 -49.03 -92.33 -33.61
N GLY A 615 -48.79 -93.04 -32.49
CA GLY A 615 -48.87 -94.50 -32.43
C GLY A 615 -50.29 -95.06 -32.22
N ALA A 616 -51.13 -94.36 -31.47
CA ALA A 616 -52.40 -94.90 -30.99
C ALA A 616 -53.53 -95.00 -32.04
N GLY A 617 -53.46 -94.23 -33.13
CA GLY A 617 -54.61 -93.98 -34.00
C GLY A 617 -54.89 -94.98 -35.14
N LEU A 618 -53.93 -95.84 -35.53
CA LEU A 618 -53.99 -96.51 -36.85
C LEU A 618 -54.01 -98.04 -36.87
N ASN A 619 -53.66 -98.74 -35.79
CA ASN A 619 -53.60 -100.23 -35.77
C ASN A 619 -54.98 -100.94 -35.73
N SER A 620 -56.07 -100.26 -36.10
CA SER A 620 -57.44 -100.82 -36.11
C SER A 620 -58.12 -100.79 -37.50
N LYS A 621 -57.34 -100.90 -38.59
CA LYS A 621 -57.90 -101.13 -39.95
C LYS A 621 -57.20 -102.26 -40.69
N ARG A 622 -57.78 -103.46 -40.52
CA ARG A 622 -57.79 -104.64 -41.42
C ARG A 622 -56.56 -104.84 -42.33
N ALA A 623 -55.92 -106.00 -42.18
CA ALA A 623 -55.26 -106.65 -43.31
C ALA A 623 -56.24 -106.71 -44.52
N ARG A 624 -55.85 -106.08 -45.63
CA ARG A 624 -56.50 -106.25 -46.94
C ARG A 624 -55.44 -106.66 -47.96
N THR A 625 -55.77 -107.71 -48.66
CA THR A 625 -54.96 -108.38 -49.68
C THR A 625 -54.46 -107.44 -50.79
N MET A 626 -53.20 -107.65 -51.15
CA MET A 626 -52.53 -107.24 -52.40
C MET A 626 -53.49 -107.03 -53.59
N SER A 627 -53.34 -105.91 -54.30
CA SER A 627 -53.86 -105.73 -55.67
C SER A 627 -53.05 -104.64 -56.38
N ILE A 628 -52.50 -104.95 -57.56
CA ILE A 628 -51.60 -104.10 -58.34
C ILE A 628 -52.33 -103.60 -59.59
N PRO A 629 -52.34 -102.28 -59.83
CA PRO A 629 -51.89 -101.74 -61.13
C PRO A 629 -50.93 -100.55 -60.92
N SER A 630 -49.87 -100.31 -61.69
CA SER A 630 -49.66 -100.46 -63.14
C SER A 630 -50.44 -99.46 -64.00
N SER A 631 -49.99 -98.20 -64.02
CA SER A 631 -49.79 -97.40 -65.26
C SER A 631 -49.27 -95.98 -64.97
N MET A 632 -48.38 -95.49 -65.82
CA MET A 632 -48.18 -94.05 -66.10
C MET A 632 -48.73 -93.77 -67.50
N PRO A 633 -49.16 -92.54 -67.79
CA PRO A 633 -48.38 -91.79 -68.78
C PRO A 633 -48.15 -90.29 -68.48
N LYS A 634 -47.09 -89.82 -69.16
CA LYS A 634 -46.43 -88.50 -69.25
C LYS A 634 -47.29 -87.23 -69.42
N PRO A 635 -46.68 -86.03 -69.25
CA PRO A 635 -47.38 -84.74 -69.16
C PRO A 635 -47.78 -84.12 -70.51
N THR A 636 -48.61 -83.06 -70.44
CA THR A 636 -49.04 -82.23 -71.57
C THR A 636 -48.50 -80.81 -71.44
N VAL A 637 -48.13 -80.17 -72.56
CA VAL A 637 -47.60 -78.79 -72.62
C VAL A 637 -48.53 -77.91 -73.46
N ALA A 638 -49.01 -76.81 -72.88
CA ALA A 638 -49.53 -75.62 -73.59
C ALA A 638 -49.35 -74.40 -72.65
N ASN A 639 -48.86 -73.22 -73.05
CA ASN A 639 -49.04 -72.31 -74.20
C ASN A 639 -50.26 -71.36 -74.15
N SER A 640 -50.11 -70.27 -73.38
CA SER A 640 -50.73 -68.94 -73.53
C SER A 640 -49.94 -67.99 -72.60
N ARG A 641 -49.30 -66.88 -72.98
CA ARG A 641 -49.28 -65.99 -74.16
C ARG A 641 -50.39 -64.93 -74.26
N ASP A 642 -49.92 -63.70 -74.46
CA ASP A 642 -50.57 -62.46 -74.95
C ASP A 642 -51.56 -61.67 -74.05
N ALA A 643 -50.99 -60.72 -73.29
CA ALA A 643 -51.48 -59.34 -73.09
C ALA A 643 -50.31 -58.50 -72.49
N LEU A 644 -49.57 -57.65 -73.21
CA LEU A 644 -49.94 -56.37 -73.83
C LEU A 644 -50.49 -55.31 -72.85
N SER A 645 -49.61 -54.48 -72.31
CA SER A 645 -49.87 -53.06 -72.06
C SER A 645 -48.55 -52.28 -72.15
N ALA A 646 -48.54 -51.19 -72.92
CA ALA A 646 -47.39 -50.29 -73.08
C ALA A 646 -47.81 -48.87 -72.71
N GLY A 647 -46.94 -48.11 -72.02
CA GLY A 647 -47.32 -46.86 -71.36
C GLY A 647 -46.18 -45.88 -71.13
N ASN A 648 -45.62 -45.36 -72.23
CA ASN A 648 -44.88 -44.09 -72.41
C ASN A 648 -44.28 -43.34 -71.19
N SER A 649 -42.95 -43.18 -71.25
CA SER A 649 -42.15 -41.95 -71.01
C SER A 649 -42.89 -40.60 -71.28
N PRO A 650 -42.47 -39.43 -70.72
CA PRO A 650 -41.04 -39.08 -70.55
C PRO A 650 -40.62 -38.18 -69.37
N LEU A 651 -39.30 -37.97 -69.30
CA LEU A 651 -38.58 -36.88 -68.63
C LEU A 651 -39.08 -35.48 -69.03
N PRO A 652 -38.73 -34.46 -68.23
CA PRO A 652 -38.01 -33.31 -68.80
C PRO A 652 -36.66 -33.00 -68.13
N LYS A 653 -35.80 -32.28 -68.85
CA LYS A 653 -34.56 -31.63 -68.37
C LYS A 653 -34.47 -30.22 -69.01
N LYS A 654 -33.63 -29.35 -68.43
CA LYS A 654 -33.35 -27.92 -68.75
C LYS A 654 -34.42 -26.98 -68.15
N ALA A 655 -34.14 -25.94 -67.34
CA ALA A 655 -33.02 -24.98 -67.16
C ALA A 655 -33.16 -23.67 -67.97
N PHE A 656 -33.12 -22.52 -67.30
CA PHE A 656 -32.67 -21.18 -67.78
C PHE A 656 -32.61 -20.16 -66.62
N LEU A 657 -31.97 -18.99 -66.85
CA LEU A 657 -31.79 -17.82 -65.94
C LEU A 657 -30.89 -18.08 -64.71
N ALA A 658 -29.78 -17.39 -64.44
CA ALA A 658 -29.04 -16.30 -65.11
C ALA A 658 -29.66 -14.88 -65.13
N VAL A 659 -29.30 -14.07 -64.12
CA VAL A 659 -29.07 -12.59 -64.04
C VAL A 659 -28.38 -12.40 -62.66
N ALA A 660 -27.26 -11.70 -62.40
CA ALA A 660 -26.52 -10.56 -62.99
C ALA A 660 -26.75 -9.21 -62.27
N SER A 661 -25.68 -8.40 -62.13
CA SER A 661 -25.55 -7.15 -61.33
C SER A 661 -25.64 -7.31 -59.79
N GLY A 662 -24.96 -6.47 -58.98
CA GLY A 662 -23.95 -5.43 -59.31
C GLY A 662 -23.82 -4.35 -58.21
N GLY A 663 -22.65 -3.69 -58.12
CA GLY A 663 -22.31 -2.64 -57.14
C GLY A 663 -21.67 -3.22 -55.86
N GLU A 664 -20.45 -2.91 -55.38
CA GLU A 664 -19.55 -1.72 -55.39
C GLU A 664 -19.64 -0.84 -54.12
N GLU A 665 -18.47 -0.62 -53.49
CA GLU A 665 -18.00 0.58 -52.76
C GLU A 665 -18.81 1.17 -51.57
N ALA A 666 -18.21 1.84 -50.57
CA ALA A 666 -16.81 1.94 -50.11
C ALA A 666 -16.73 2.60 -48.71
N VAL A 667 -15.61 2.36 -48.00
CA VAL A 667 -14.79 3.28 -47.15
C VAL A 667 -15.45 4.24 -46.12
N SER A 668 -14.70 4.51 -45.04
CA SER A 668 -14.91 5.54 -43.98
C SER A 668 -15.95 5.23 -42.89
N SER A 669 -15.86 5.82 -41.68
CA SER A 669 -14.72 6.39 -40.90
C SER A 669 -15.30 6.91 -39.57
N ALA A 670 -14.58 6.72 -38.46
CA ALA A 670 -14.67 7.45 -37.18
C ALA A 670 -16.05 7.62 -36.49
N GLY A 671 -16.09 7.22 -35.22
CA GLY A 671 -17.13 7.52 -34.24
C GLY A 671 -16.56 7.28 -32.85
#